data_AF-A0A963YS75-F1
#
_entry.id   AF-A0A963YS75-F1
#
_cell.length_a   1.000
_cell.length_b   1.000
_cell.length_c   1.000
_cell.angle_alpha   90.00
_cell.angle_beta   90.00
_cell.angle_gamma   90.00
#
_symmetry.space_group_name_H-M   'P 1'
#
loop_
_entity.id
_entity.type
_entity.pdbx_description
1 polymer ?
#
loop_
_entity_poly.entity_id
_entity_poly.type
_entity_poly.pdbx_seq_one_letter_code
_entity_poly.pdbx_strand_id
1 'polypeptide(L)'
;MLATFVIGLREGLEGALIIGIIAAFLRNNGKSLVPMWIGVGLAMALAMLVGAALDLVEQALPQAAQEGMETVIGGIALVFVTGMIVWMNKHARSMKRELEAQAAEALTQTGAFALAAMAFLAVLREGFETSVFLLASFSAAQSTSLAAVGAVLGLLLALVIGWGIYAGGVRINLGNFFRVTGAFLILVAAGLVMAACRTAHEAGWLNAGQQLVINLSWLITPGTIQSALITGMLGVYPDPRLIEVLGWLAYLLPVALYIYWPRSRCPSPRNTVRLQCAAAGILLISAAGLAILYPVPQLRLPAQADVVTMDGDAPRIIGTAQWVDGSIRLSLRETAKDAPSTLTLDQLVALSGGRIPVGLNAALHPGPFTATWTRHQSIHLRTAHAVLLDAGGSTTTILTLSGSGLSPPRIIALAQDKAMYSGQWRLSDAYVSQVQNALNAVSLARMERQFWAVYLPVGLVVIAALFFIFALRRISRSRNEQMSMTRLANPLMAGLCLATALTGLALSSRAQAQTAPVTHDVAQVHIALTADKGGSCVMDHSSAKAGPITFTVQNKAAPGLTELELLSEGRIIGEQENLAPGLPATALTLTLDGGSYQLYCPGANPEMQTFTVIGRAAAQQGGNTADLLAAGAKGYAGYVNGVADAMLTAVGILEADIDAGNLAKARAEYPLARPFYERIESDVNGFILPGFKATDNAGNLDYLVDMRASNLDPQVGWHGFHAIERDLFQTGQITDHTKALAAELQTNVALLAKLVRTISFAPEDLANGAASLLEEVQTTKITGEEEAFSHIDLVDFVGDVEGAQQAFAFLEPGMQTIDPALTERVKAQFAKVIAMLDTYRDRSIPGGYALYTAQVKASDAAKLSKAIQALQEPLSKIAEKVATAGTATSAN
;
A
#
# COMPACT_ATOMS: atom_id res chain seq x y z
N MET A 1 14.54 -16.29 -22.02
CA MET A 1 15.64 -17.01 -22.71
C MET A 1 16.36 -16.15 -23.76
N LEU A 2 15.68 -15.64 -24.80
CA LEU A 2 16.41 -15.05 -25.94
C LEU A 2 17.05 -13.68 -25.63
N ALA A 3 16.40 -12.81 -24.86
CA ALA A 3 16.97 -11.53 -24.44
C ALA A 3 18.26 -11.74 -23.62
N THR A 4 18.17 -12.58 -22.60
CA THR A 4 19.31 -12.96 -21.75
C THR A 4 20.37 -13.73 -22.52
N PHE A 5 20.01 -14.52 -23.53
CA PHE A 5 20.94 -15.13 -24.48
C PHE A 5 21.70 -14.08 -25.30
N VAL A 6 21.02 -13.07 -25.85
CA VAL A 6 21.70 -12.01 -26.62
C VAL A 6 22.59 -11.17 -25.72
N ILE A 7 22.15 -10.87 -24.49
CA ILE A 7 22.97 -10.18 -23.48
C ILE A 7 24.21 -11.03 -23.18
N GLY A 8 24.03 -12.28 -22.75
CA GLY A 8 25.15 -13.18 -22.43
C GLY A 8 26.09 -13.43 -23.62
N LEU A 9 25.56 -13.51 -24.84
CA LEU A 9 26.36 -13.64 -26.06
C LEU A 9 27.18 -12.38 -26.35
N ARG A 10 26.60 -11.19 -26.16
CA ARG A 10 27.29 -9.93 -26.43
C ARG A 10 28.37 -9.67 -25.40
N GLU A 11 27.98 -9.60 -24.13
CA GLU A 11 28.92 -9.25 -23.06
C GLU A 11 29.98 -10.36 -22.91
N GLY A 12 29.57 -11.61 -23.10
CA GLY A 12 30.49 -12.75 -23.19
C GLY A 12 31.47 -12.68 -24.36
N LEU A 13 31.04 -12.17 -25.53
CA LEU A 13 31.91 -12.06 -26.71
C LEU A 13 32.92 -10.93 -26.52
N GLU A 14 32.51 -9.80 -25.94
CA GLU A 14 33.39 -8.69 -25.61
C GLU A 14 34.46 -9.12 -24.60
N GLY A 15 34.05 -9.79 -23.52
CA GLY A 15 34.98 -10.40 -22.57
C GLY A 15 35.91 -11.44 -23.21
N ALA A 16 35.36 -12.36 -24.02
CA ALA A 16 36.14 -13.40 -24.68
C ALA A 16 37.12 -12.84 -25.72
N LEU A 17 36.79 -11.74 -26.41
CA LEU A 17 37.68 -11.04 -27.33
C LEU A 17 38.86 -10.40 -26.59
N ILE A 18 38.60 -9.71 -25.48
CA ILE A 18 39.66 -9.07 -24.68
C ILE A 18 40.60 -10.14 -24.11
N ILE A 19 40.04 -11.20 -23.50
CA ILE A 19 40.82 -12.34 -22.99
C ILE A 19 41.61 -13.00 -24.13
N GLY A 20 40.99 -13.21 -25.30
CA GLY A 20 41.62 -13.82 -26.46
C GLY A 20 42.80 -13.00 -27.00
N ILE A 21 42.68 -11.67 -27.07
CA ILE A 21 43.76 -10.77 -27.49
C ILE A 21 44.92 -10.80 -26.50
N ILE A 22 44.64 -10.72 -25.19
CA ILE A 22 45.66 -10.76 -24.14
C ILE A 22 46.35 -12.14 -24.12
N ALA A 23 45.59 -13.22 -24.29
CA ALA A 23 46.12 -14.59 -24.33
C ALA A 23 47.01 -14.83 -25.56
N ALA A 24 46.59 -14.38 -26.74
CA ALA A 24 47.41 -14.44 -27.96
C ALA A 24 48.70 -13.63 -27.81
N PHE A 25 48.61 -12.45 -27.21
CA PHE A 25 49.75 -11.58 -26.93
C PHE A 25 50.76 -12.23 -25.95
N LEU A 26 50.30 -12.81 -24.84
CA LEU A 26 51.15 -13.48 -23.85
C LEU A 26 51.87 -14.69 -24.44
N ARG A 27 51.14 -15.50 -25.24
CA ARG A 27 51.70 -16.68 -25.91
C ARG A 27 52.75 -16.31 -26.95
N ASN A 28 52.51 -15.28 -27.77
CA ASN A 28 53.46 -14.82 -28.79
C ASN A 28 54.74 -14.21 -28.18
N ASN A 29 54.70 -13.76 -26.93
CA ASN A 29 55.84 -13.20 -26.20
C ASN A 29 56.47 -14.18 -25.17
N GLY A 30 56.08 -15.45 -25.19
CA GLY A 30 56.67 -16.49 -24.32
C GLY A 30 56.41 -16.30 -22.81
N LYS A 31 55.36 -15.57 -22.44
CA LYS A 31 54.98 -15.33 -21.03
C LYS A 31 53.89 -16.30 -20.58
N SER A 32 53.88 -16.65 -19.29
CA SER A 32 52.87 -17.53 -18.69
C SER A 32 51.47 -16.88 -18.70
N LEU A 33 50.45 -17.69 -19.02
CA LEU A 33 49.02 -17.29 -19.02
C LEU A 33 48.39 -17.33 -17.62
N VAL A 34 49.07 -17.92 -16.63
CA VAL A 34 48.52 -18.16 -15.28
C VAL A 34 48.06 -16.86 -14.59
N PRO A 35 48.82 -15.75 -14.59
CA PRO A 35 48.38 -14.52 -13.92
C PRO A 35 47.12 -13.91 -14.53
N MET A 36 46.93 -14.05 -15.86
CA MET A 36 45.74 -13.58 -16.56
C MET A 36 44.51 -14.38 -16.10
N TRP A 37 44.59 -15.72 -16.06
CA TRP A 37 43.47 -16.56 -15.62
C TRP A 37 43.09 -16.35 -14.16
N ILE A 38 44.06 -16.04 -13.29
CA ILE A 38 43.78 -15.63 -11.91
C ILE A 38 42.96 -14.33 -11.89
N GLY A 39 43.35 -13.33 -12.69
CA GLY A 39 42.59 -12.08 -12.84
C GLY A 39 41.17 -12.30 -13.37
N VAL A 40 41.00 -13.12 -14.40
CA VAL A 40 39.67 -13.46 -14.96
C VAL A 40 38.80 -14.15 -13.91
N GLY A 41 39.33 -15.12 -13.16
CA GLY A 41 38.61 -15.83 -12.12
C GLY A 41 38.14 -14.91 -10.97
N LEU A 42 39.01 -14.01 -10.51
CA LEU A 42 38.68 -13.00 -9.50
C LEU A 42 37.58 -12.04 -9.97
N ALA A 43 37.64 -11.59 -11.23
CA ALA A 43 36.64 -10.70 -11.80
C ALA A 43 35.26 -11.39 -11.91
N MET A 44 35.22 -12.64 -12.36
CA MET A 44 33.99 -13.44 -12.42
C MET A 44 33.38 -13.67 -11.03
N ALA A 45 34.21 -14.00 -10.03
CA ALA A 45 33.74 -14.18 -8.66
C ALA A 45 33.13 -12.88 -8.10
N LEU A 46 33.78 -11.73 -8.32
CA LEU A 46 33.27 -10.44 -7.88
C LEU A 46 31.98 -10.04 -8.62
N ALA A 47 31.87 -10.30 -9.92
CA ALA A 47 30.65 -10.04 -10.67
C ALA A 47 29.45 -10.88 -10.17
N MET A 48 29.67 -12.19 -9.92
CA MET A 48 28.65 -13.05 -9.32
C MET A 48 28.24 -12.58 -7.92
N LEU A 49 29.21 -12.12 -7.11
CA LEU A 49 28.94 -11.56 -5.79
C LEU A 49 28.09 -10.29 -5.87
N VAL A 50 28.40 -9.38 -6.80
CA VAL A 50 27.60 -8.16 -7.02
C VAL A 50 26.18 -8.51 -7.48
N GLY A 51 26.03 -9.45 -8.41
CA GLY A 51 24.72 -9.92 -8.86
C GLY A 51 23.89 -10.51 -7.71
N ALA A 52 24.48 -11.40 -6.91
CA ALA A 52 23.82 -11.99 -5.75
C ALA A 52 23.50 -10.96 -4.66
N ALA A 53 24.39 -9.99 -4.42
CA ALA A 53 24.16 -8.92 -3.45
C ALA A 53 22.99 -8.01 -3.88
N LEU A 54 22.88 -7.68 -5.17
CA LEU A 54 21.77 -6.90 -5.69
C LEU A 54 20.43 -7.66 -5.58
N ASP A 55 20.42 -8.96 -5.91
CA ASP A 55 19.24 -9.83 -5.78
C ASP A 55 18.78 -9.98 -4.32
N LEU A 56 19.71 -10.15 -3.38
CA LEU A 56 19.40 -10.21 -1.94
C LEU A 56 18.78 -8.91 -1.41
N VAL A 57 19.23 -7.76 -1.92
CA VAL A 57 18.67 -6.46 -1.55
C VAL A 57 17.28 -6.28 -2.17
N GLU A 58 17.06 -6.73 -3.41
CA GLU A 58 15.76 -6.69 -4.09
C GLU A 58 14.68 -7.46 -3.32
N GLN A 59 15.00 -8.68 -2.90
CA GLN A 59 14.06 -9.55 -2.18
C GLN A 59 13.69 -9.04 -0.77
N ALA A 60 14.49 -8.14 -0.20
CA ALA A 60 14.25 -7.55 1.11
C ALA A 60 13.37 -6.28 1.09
N LEU A 61 12.96 -5.81 -0.09
CA LEU A 61 12.17 -4.58 -0.25
C LEU A 61 10.65 -4.87 -0.35
N PRO A 62 9.79 -3.97 0.15
CA PRO A 62 8.35 -4.01 -0.11
C PRO A 62 8.04 -3.93 -1.61
N GLN A 63 6.95 -4.55 -2.07
CA GLN A 63 6.62 -4.70 -3.50
C GLN A 63 6.68 -3.38 -4.30
N ALA A 64 6.10 -2.29 -3.81
CA ALA A 64 6.15 -1.00 -4.52
C ALA A 64 7.58 -0.43 -4.64
N ALA A 65 8.46 -0.74 -3.68
CA ALA A 65 9.87 -0.38 -3.74
C ALA A 65 10.67 -1.33 -4.65
N GLN A 66 10.27 -2.60 -4.77
CA GLN A 66 10.82 -3.53 -5.77
C GLN A 66 10.53 -3.02 -7.18
N GLU A 67 9.26 -2.73 -7.49
CA GLU A 67 8.82 -2.20 -8.79
C GLU A 67 9.44 -0.81 -9.07
N GLY A 68 9.64 0.00 -8.03
CA GLY A 68 10.38 1.26 -8.10
C GLY A 68 11.88 1.04 -8.41
N MET A 69 12.51 0.08 -7.75
CA MET A 69 13.91 -0.28 -8.00
C MET A 69 14.08 -0.85 -9.40
N GLU A 70 13.18 -1.70 -9.88
CA GLU A 70 13.13 -2.21 -11.25
C GLU A 70 13.07 -1.07 -12.26
N THR A 71 12.24 -0.06 -12.01
CA THR A 71 12.15 1.15 -12.84
C THR A 71 13.49 1.89 -12.90
N VAL A 72 14.15 2.07 -11.76
CA VAL A 72 15.44 2.77 -11.67
C VAL A 72 16.55 1.97 -12.36
N ILE A 73 16.65 0.67 -12.08
CA ILE A 73 17.64 -0.22 -12.70
C ILE A 73 17.40 -0.28 -14.21
N GLY A 74 16.15 -0.41 -14.66
CA GLY A 74 15.78 -0.34 -16.07
C GLY A 74 16.21 0.97 -16.73
N GLY A 75 16.06 2.10 -16.03
CA GLY A 75 16.54 3.41 -16.46
C GLY A 75 18.07 3.51 -16.56
N ILE A 76 18.80 2.99 -15.57
CA ILE A 76 20.27 2.92 -15.60
C ILE A 76 20.73 2.02 -16.76
N ALA A 77 20.15 0.83 -16.87
CA ALA A 77 20.42 -0.11 -17.95
C ALA A 77 20.22 0.55 -19.32
N LEU A 78 19.12 1.30 -19.51
CA LEU A 78 18.86 2.05 -20.74
C LEU A 78 19.99 3.03 -21.10
N VAL A 79 20.52 3.76 -20.12
CA VAL A 79 21.64 4.70 -20.33
C VAL A 79 22.90 3.94 -20.76
N PHE A 80 23.25 2.85 -20.09
CA PHE A 80 24.41 2.02 -20.43
C PHE A 80 24.27 1.39 -21.82
N VAL A 81 23.14 0.73 -22.12
CA VAL A 81 22.89 0.13 -23.44
C VAL A 81 23.01 1.18 -24.53
N THR A 82 22.35 2.32 -24.37
CA THR A 82 22.37 3.40 -25.37
C THR A 82 23.79 3.97 -25.55
N GLY A 83 24.50 4.17 -24.44
CA GLY A 83 25.90 4.61 -24.44
C GLY A 83 26.78 3.65 -25.23
N MET A 84 26.65 2.34 -25.00
CA MET A 84 27.43 1.32 -25.68
C MET A 84 27.08 1.23 -27.17
N ILE A 85 25.79 1.27 -27.55
CA ILE A 85 25.38 1.26 -28.96
C ILE A 85 26.02 2.45 -29.70
N VAL A 86 26.01 3.65 -29.09
CA VAL A 86 26.63 4.85 -29.67
C VAL A 86 28.15 4.72 -29.72
N TRP A 87 28.78 4.18 -28.67
CA TRP A 87 30.23 4.02 -28.59
C TRP A 87 30.75 3.03 -29.65
N MET A 88 30.14 1.85 -29.75
CA MET A 88 30.52 0.82 -30.72
C MET A 88 30.34 1.31 -32.15
N ASN A 89 29.22 1.95 -32.47
CA ASN A 89 28.99 2.45 -33.83
C ASN A 89 30.01 3.55 -34.24
N LYS A 90 30.59 4.28 -33.28
CA LYS A 90 31.67 5.25 -33.53
C LYS A 90 33.04 4.60 -33.66
N HIS A 91 33.38 3.63 -32.80
CA HIS A 91 34.72 3.06 -32.67
C HIS A 91 34.93 1.73 -33.41
N ALA A 92 33.87 1.12 -33.97
CA ALA A 92 33.93 -0.16 -34.69
C ALA A 92 34.99 -0.25 -35.80
N ARG A 93 35.40 0.89 -36.37
CA ARG A 93 36.42 0.96 -37.43
C ARG A 93 37.85 1.17 -36.90
N SER A 94 38.02 1.78 -35.72
CA SER A 94 39.33 2.09 -35.12
C SER A 94 39.75 1.09 -34.06
N MET A 95 38.81 0.36 -33.47
CA MET A 95 39.02 -0.58 -32.36
C MET A 95 40.21 -1.52 -32.55
N LYS A 96 40.33 -2.13 -33.73
CA LYS A 96 41.45 -3.02 -34.04
C LYS A 96 42.81 -2.28 -33.93
N ARG A 97 42.88 -1.08 -34.49
CA ARG A 97 44.11 -0.27 -34.53
C ARG A 97 44.46 0.32 -33.16
N GLU A 98 43.45 0.69 -32.37
CA GLU A 98 43.64 1.20 -31.00
C GLU A 98 44.05 0.10 -30.03
N LEU A 99 43.48 -1.10 -30.14
CA LEU A 99 43.90 -2.26 -29.34
C LEU A 99 45.33 -2.70 -29.68
N GLU A 100 45.69 -2.71 -30.96
CA GLU A 100 47.07 -2.96 -31.40
C GLU A 100 48.06 -1.89 -30.89
N ALA A 101 47.64 -0.61 -30.84
CA ALA A 101 48.45 0.50 -30.35
C ALA A 101 48.62 0.52 -28.83
N GLN A 102 47.54 0.29 -28.07
CA GLN A 102 47.59 0.23 -26.60
C GLN A 102 48.40 -0.98 -26.11
N ALA A 103 48.30 -2.11 -26.81
CA ALA A 103 49.15 -3.28 -26.54
C ALA A 103 50.63 -2.98 -26.83
N ALA A 104 50.93 -2.16 -27.83
CA ALA A 104 52.30 -1.73 -28.14
C ALA A 104 52.85 -0.68 -27.14
N GLU A 105 52.00 0.18 -26.60
CA GLU A 105 52.39 1.24 -25.64
C GLU A 105 52.63 0.66 -24.23
N ALA A 106 51.83 -0.32 -23.81
CA ALA A 106 52.01 -1.05 -22.55
C ALA A 106 53.34 -1.83 -22.46
N LEU A 107 54.03 -2.06 -23.59
CA LEU A 107 55.37 -2.65 -23.63
C LEU A 107 56.45 -1.78 -22.95
N THR A 108 56.20 -0.49 -22.74
CA THR A 108 57.25 0.43 -22.28
C THR A 108 57.36 0.58 -20.76
N GLN A 109 56.38 0.14 -19.95
CA GLN A 109 56.41 0.50 -18.52
C GLN A 109 56.19 -0.56 -17.44
N THR A 110 55.63 -1.78 -17.62
CA THR A 110 55.49 -2.68 -16.43
C THR A 110 55.17 -4.16 -16.69
N GLY A 111 55.63 -5.02 -15.77
CA GLY A 111 55.60 -6.49 -15.86
C GLY A 111 54.23 -7.16 -15.71
N ALA A 112 54.24 -8.50 -15.66
CA ALA A 112 53.08 -9.41 -15.72
C ALA A 112 51.87 -9.05 -14.80
N PHE A 113 52.08 -8.27 -13.74
CA PHE A 113 51.03 -7.75 -12.87
C PHE A 113 50.11 -6.72 -13.55
N ALA A 114 50.66 -5.81 -14.37
CA ALA A 114 49.86 -4.83 -15.10
C ALA A 114 48.94 -5.48 -16.15
N LEU A 115 49.40 -6.59 -16.74
CA LEU A 115 48.62 -7.38 -17.69
C LEU A 115 47.50 -8.18 -17.01
N ALA A 116 47.77 -8.76 -15.82
CA ALA A 116 46.75 -9.41 -15.01
C ALA A 116 45.70 -8.40 -14.51
N ALA A 117 46.13 -7.21 -14.08
CA ALA A 117 45.24 -6.12 -13.68
C ALA A 117 44.41 -5.59 -14.85
N MET A 118 44.98 -5.47 -16.06
CA MET A 118 44.25 -5.07 -17.26
C MET A 118 43.16 -6.09 -17.63
N ALA A 119 43.48 -7.39 -17.62
CA ALA A 119 42.51 -8.45 -17.85
C ALA A 119 41.42 -8.47 -16.77
N PHE A 120 41.80 -8.33 -15.49
CA PHE A 120 40.87 -8.24 -14.37
C PHE A 120 39.91 -7.05 -14.52
N LEU A 121 40.41 -5.84 -14.76
CA LEU A 121 39.59 -4.63 -14.87
C LEU A 121 38.66 -4.68 -16.09
N ALA A 122 39.14 -5.24 -17.21
CA ALA A 122 38.31 -5.42 -18.40
C ALA A 122 37.17 -6.40 -18.14
N VAL A 123 37.46 -7.60 -17.61
CA VAL A 123 36.43 -8.60 -17.30
C VAL A 123 35.51 -8.13 -16.17
N LEU A 124 36.01 -7.38 -15.20
CA LEU A 124 35.20 -6.84 -14.11
C LEU A 124 34.18 -5.83 -14.64
N ARG A 125 34.60 -4.96 -15.57
CA ARG A 125 33.69 -4.01 -16.21
C ARG A 125 32.58 -4.72 -16.98
N GLU A 126 32.95 -5.65 -17.87
CA GLU A 126 31.95 -6.41 -18.64
C GLU A 126 31.08 -7.30 -17.74
N GLY A 127 31.65 -7.87 -16.68
CA GLY A 127 30.93 -8.68 -15.69
C GLY A 127 29.95 -7.87 -14.85
N PHE A 128 30.30 -6.64 -14.48
CA PHE A 128 29.39 -5.71 -13.80
C PHE A 128 28.21 -5.33 -14.70
N GLU A 129 28.48 -4.93 -15.95
CA GLU A 129 27.45 -4.60 -16.94
C GLU A 129 26.53 -5.81 -17.18
N THR A 130 27.11 -7.01 -17.35
CA THR A 130 26.36 -8.27 -17.49
C THR A 130 25.44 -8.53 -16.28
N SER A 131 25.94 -8.32 -15.06
CA SER A 131 25.18 -8.58 -13.84
C SER A 131 23.98 -7.64 -13.72
N VAL A 132 24.18 -6.35 -13.99
CA VAL A 132 23.10 -5.35 -13.97
C VAL A 132 22.06 -5.62 -15.08
N PHE A 133 22.50 -5.99 -16.29
CA PHE A 133 21.59 -6.29 -17.39
C PHE A 133 20.82 -7.59 -17.21
N LEU A 134 21.47 -8.63 -16.69
CA LEU A 134 20.82 -9.89 -16.40
C LEU A 134 19.83 -9.75 -15.25
N LEU A 135 20.16 -8.99 -14.20
CA LEU A 135 19.24 -8.72 -13.10
C LEU A 135 17.96 -8.04 -13.61
N ALA A 136 18.08 -6.89 -14.31
CA ALA A 136 16.94 -6.23 -14.91
C ALA A 136 16.14 -7.13 -15.88
N SER A 137 16.82 -8.00 -16.62
CA SER A 137 16.16 -8.93 -17.55
C SER A 137 15.54 -10.14 -16.85
N PHE A 138 16.03 -10.52 -15.67
CA PHE A 138 15.49 -11.60 -14.84
C PHE A 138 14.27 -11.13 -14.07
N SER A 139 14.31 -9.92 -13.49
CA SER A 139 13.14 -9.31 -12.83
C SER A 139 12.00 -9.09 -13.83
N ALA A 140 12.31 -8.66 -15.06
CA ALA A 140 11.30 -8.52 -16.12
C ALA A 140 10.83 -9.86 -16.74
N ALA A 141 11.44 -11.00 -16.40
CA ALA A 141 11.12 -12.28 -17.04
C ALA A 141 10.02 -13.04 -16.29
N GLN A 142 9.03 -13.54 -17.04
CA GLN A 142 7.99 -14.44 -16.50
C GLN A 142 8.55 -15.76 -15.92
N SER A 143 9.80 -16.11 -16.22
CA SER A 143 10.48 -17.29 -15.65
C SER A 143 11.98 -17.09 -15.58
N THR A 144 12.49 -16.96 -14.35
CA THR A 144 13.90 -16.76 -14.05
C THR A 144 14.78 -17.92 -14.53
N SER A 145 14.30 -19.16 -14.42
CA SER A 145 15.03 -20.36 -14.85
C SER A 145 15.32 -20.38 -16.36
N LEU A 146 14.32 -20.09 -17.17
CA LEU A 146 14.47 -19.98 -18.63
C LEU A 146 15.37 -18.78 -18.99
N ALA A 147 15.23 -17.66 -18.29
CA ALA A 147 16.08 -16.51 -18.47
C ALA A 147 17.56 -16.85 -18.19
N ALA A 148 17.86 -17.56 -17.10
CA ALA A 148 19.20 -18.02 -16.75
C ALA A 148 19.80 -18.98 -17.79
N VAL A 149 19.03 -19.97 -18.27
CA VAL A 149 19.47 -20.88 -19.34
C VAL A 149 19.82 -20.08 -20.62
N GLY A 150 19.04 -19.05 -20.94
CA GLY A 150 19.34 -18.13 -22.01
C GLY A 150 20.73 -17.49 -21.87
N ALA A 151 20.99 -16.86 -20.72
CA ALA A 151 22.27 -16.21 -20.43
C ALA A 151 23.46 -17.18 -20.57
N VAL A 152 23.33 -18.38 -20.01
CA VAL A 152 24.38 -19.42 -20.07
C VAL A 152 24.64 -19.87 -21.51
N LEU A 153 23.59 -20.12 -22.30
CA LEU A 153 23.74 -20.49 -23.71
C LEU A 153 24.42 -19.37 -24.52
N GLY A 154 24.10 -18.12 -24.21
CA GLY A 154 24.74 -16.94 -24.81
C GLY A 154 26.23 -16.90 -24.51
N LEU A 155 26.60 -17.01 -23.23
CA LEU A 155 28.00 -17.04 -22.76
C LEU A 155 28.78 -18.21 -23.38
N LEU A 156 28.20 -19.41 -23.43
CA LEU A 156 28.83 -20.58 -24.05
C LEU A 156 29.12 -20.36 -25.53
N LEU A 157 28.16 -19.81 -26.27
CA LEU A 157 28.38 -19.48 -27.68
C LEU A 157 29.43 -18.38 -27.85
N ALA A 158 29.45 -17.38 -26.95
CA ALA A 158 30.48 -16.35 -26.93
C ALA A 158 31.89 -16.92 -26.74
N LEU A 159 32.04 -17.90 -25.83
CA LEU A 159 33.31 -18.61 -25.62
C LEU A 159 33.73 -19.39 -26.88
N VAL A 160 32.80 -20.06 -27.55
CA VAL A 160 33.07 -20.78 -28.81
C VAL A 160 33.53 -19.82 -29.91
N ILE A 161 32.85 -18.68 -30.06
CA ILE A 161 33.22 -17.66 -31.06
C ILE A 161 34.57 -17.03 -30.69
N GLY A 162 34.79 -16.67 -29.43
CA GLY A 162 36.05 -16.11 -28.94
C GLY A 162 37.23 -17.06 -29.15
N TRP A 163 37.03 -18.36 -28.88
CA TRP A 163 38.01 -19.40 -29.19
C TRP A 163 38.26 -19.52 -30.70
N GLY A 164 37.21 -19.47 -31.53
CA GLY A 164 37.34 -19.47 -32.99
C GLY A 164 38.14 -18.28 -33.53
N ILE A 165 37.98 -17.10 -32.91
CA ILE A 165 38.76 -15.90 -33.23
C ILE A 165 40.23 -16.07 -32.78
N TYR A 166 40.46 -16.62 -31.58
CA TYR A 166 41.79 -16.94 -31.06
C TYR A 166 42.54 -17.99 -31.92
N ALA A 167 41.83 -19.01 -32.42
CA ALA A 167 42.42 -20.16 -33.09
C ALA A 167 42.68 -19.96 -34.60
N GLY A 168 42.02 -19.02 -35.30
CA GLY A 168 42.09 -19.04 -36.76
C GLY A 168 41.43 -17.94 -37.59
N GLY A 169 41.29 -16.70 -37.08
CA GLY A 169 41.10 -15.53 -37.95
C GLY A 169 39.81 -15.51 -38.79
N VAL A 170 38.64 -15.52 -38.14
CA VAL A 170 37.39 -15.16 -38.83
C VAL A 170 37.46 -13.67 -39.20
N ARG A 171 37.59 -13.36 -40.49
CA ARG A 171 37.57 -11.98 -41.01
C ARG A 171 36.12 -11.45 -41.02
N ILE A 172 35.51 -11.32 -39.85
CA ILE A 172 34.20 -10.69 -39.73
C ILE A 172 34.36 -9.19 -40.01
N ASN A 173 33.50 -8.62 -40.85
CA ASN A 173 33.43 -7.18 -40.99
C ASN A 173 32.70 -6.62 -39.76
N LEU A 174 33.47 -6.34 -38.69
CA LEU A 174 32.97 -5.83 -37.41
C LEU A 174 32.05 -4.61 -37.59
N GLY A 175 32.35 -3.75 -38.56
CA GLY A 175 31.52 -2.57 -38.87
C GLY A 175 30.12 -2.92 -39.36
N ASN A 176 29.95 -3.95 -40.18
CA ASN A 176 28.62 -4.40 -40.62
C ASN A 176 27.91 -5.21 -39.53
N PHE A 177 28.66 -6.05 -38.79
CA PHE A 177 28.14 -6.82 -37.67
C PHE A 177 27.51 -5.91 -36.61
N PHE A 178 28.26 -4.92 -36.09
CA PHE A 178 27.75 -3.99 -35.08
C PHE A 178 26.63 -3.08 -35.57
N ARG A 179 26.58 -2.81 -36.88
CA ARG A 179 25.51 -2.00 -37.48
C ARG A 179 24.19 -2.77 -37.59
N VAL A 180 24.23 -4.08 -37.82
CA VAL A 180 23.01 -4.91 -37.86
C VAL A 180 22.55 -5.23 -36.44
N THR A 181 23.46 -5.65 -35.56
CA THR A 181 23.13 -5.96 -34.17
C THR A 181 22.70 -4.71 -33.40
N GLY A 182 23.27 -3.54 -33.70
CA GLY A 182 22.83 -2.27 -33.13
C GLY A 182 21.35 -1.95 -33.41
N ALA A 183 20.79 -2.34 -34.55
CA ALA A 183 19.37 -2.06 -34.87
C ALA A 183 18.45 -2.88 -33.99
N PHE A 184 18.80 -4.15 -33.80
CA PHE A 184 18.12 -5.05 -32.90
C PHE A 184 18.22 -4.58 -31.43
N LEU A 185 19.40 -4.16 -30.98
CA LEU A 185 19.60 -3.65 -29.61
C LEU A 185 18.78 -2.39 -29.32
N ILE A 186 18.58 -1.49 -30.29
CA ILE A 186 17.71 -0.32 -30.10
C ILE A 186 16.26 -0.77 -29.89
N LEU A 187 15.79 -1.81 -30.58
CA LEU A 187 14.43 -2.35 -30.36
C LEU A 187 14.28 -2.99 -28.99
N VAL A 188 15.28 -3.75 -28.53
CA VAL A 188 15.29 -4.33 -27.18
C VAL A 188 15.31 -3.22 -26.12
N ALA A 189 16.17 -2.21 -26.29
CA ALA A 189 16.24 -1.07 -25.38
C ALA A 189 14.95 -0.26 -25.35
N ALA A 190 14.26 -0.11 -26.49
CA ALA A 190 12.92 0.47 -26.52
C ALA A 190 11.92 -0.37 -25.71
N GLY A 191 12.06 -1.70 -25.75
CA GLY A 191 11.32 -2.63 -24.89
C GLY A 191 11.55 -2.42 -23.39
N LEU A 192 12.81 -2.17 -22.98
CA LEU A 192 13.13 -1.79 -21.59
C LEU A 192 12.40 -0.50 -21.18
N VAL A 193 12.21 0.45 -22.09
CA VAL A 193 11.42 1.66 -21.78
C VAL A 193 9.97 1.32 -21.48
N MET A 194 9.35 0.39 -22.23
CA MET A 194 7.98 -0.03 -21.92
C MET A 194 7.89 -0.75 -20.59
N ALA A 195 8.84 -1.64 -20.28
CA ALA A 195 8.91 -2.29 -18.98
C ALA A 195 9.07 -1.27 -17.85
N ALA A 196 10.00 -0.31 -17.97
CA ALA A 196 10.19 0.74 -16.98
C ALA A 196 8.96 1.64 -16.81
N CYS A 197 8.21 1.93 -17.89
CA CYS A 197 6.94 2.67 -17.78
C CYS A 197 5.86 1.87 -17.03
N ARG A 198 5.85 0.53 -17.18
CA ARG A 198 4.92 -0.36 -16.52
C ARG A 198 5.24 -0.50 -15.02
N THR A 199 6.49 -0.82 -14.68
CA THR A 199 6.94 -0.89 -13.29
C THR A 199 6.84 0.47 -12.59
N ALA A 200 6.99 1.58 -13.32
CA ALA A 200 6.74 2.92 -12.77
C ALA A 200 5.26 3.16 -12.44
N HIS A 201 4.34 2.54 -13.18
CA HIS A 201 2.91 2.59 -12.86
C HIS A 201 2.60 1.72 -11.64
N GLU A 202 3.17 0.52 -11.59
CA GLU A 202 2.98 -0.43 -10.49
C GLU A 202 3.54 0.16 -9.17
N ALA A 203 4.71 0.79 -9.23
CA ALA A 203 5.29 1.59 -8.13
C ALA A 203 4.52 2.88 -7.78
N GLY A 204 3.46 3.21 -8.52
CA GLY A 204 2.64 4.42 -8.33
C GLY A 204 3.27 5.73 -8.80
N TRP A 205 4.43 5.71 -9.45
CA TRP A 205 5.15 6.90 -9.94
C TRP A 205 4.54 7.46 -11.24
N LEU A 206 3.94 6.62 -12.09
CA LEU A 206 3.44 6.98 -13.42
C LEU A 206 2.02 6.46 -13.69
N ASN A 207 1.02 7.17 -13.17
CA ASN A 207 -0.40 6.76 -13.28
C ASN A 207 -1.16 7.37 -14.47
N ALA A 208 -0.48 8.14 -15.34
CA ALA A 208 -1.09 8.77 -16.50
C ALA A 208 -0.88 7.92 -17.77
N GLY A 209 -1.85 7.93 -18.68
CA GLY A 209 -1.70 7.24 -19.97
C GLY A 209 -1.93 5.73 -19.90
N GLN A 210 -2.72 5.26 -18.92
CA GLN A 210 -3.01 3.84 -18.67
C GLN A 210 -4.16 3.26 -19.51
N GLN A 211 -4.69 4.05 -20.45
CA GLN A 211 -5.63 3.57 -21.45
C GLN A 211 -4.96 2.55 -22.38
N LEU A 212 -5.70 1.49 -22.69
CA LEU A 212 -5.31 0.48 -23.65
C LEU A 212 -5.26 1.10 -25.05
N VAL A 213 -4.11 1.02 -25.74
CA VAL A 213 -3.98 1.52 -27.12
C VAL A 213 -4.55 0.52 -28.10
N ILE A 214 -4.15 -0.74 -27.95
CA ILE A 214 -4.54 -1.84 -28.83
C ILE A 214 -4.49 -3.14 -28.03
N ASN A 215 -5.43 -4.05 -28.27
CA ASN A 215 -5.38 -5.38 -27.69
C ASN A 215 -4.59 -6.32 -28.63
N LEU A 216 -3.42 -6.78 -28.17
CA LEU A 216 -2.53 -7.69 -28.92
C LEU A 216 -2.65 -9.14 -28.44
N SER A 217 -3.68 -9.50 -27.67
CA SER A 217 -3.85 -10.87 -27.15
C SER A 217 -3.98 -11.93 -28.25
N TRP A 218 -4.38 -11.51 -29.47
CA TRP A 218 -4.40 -12.36 -30.67
C TRP A 218 -3.00 -12.72 -31.19
N LEU A 219 -2.00 -11.88 -30.93
CA LEU A 219 -0.61 -12.05 -31.36
C LEU A 219 0.28 -12.54 -30.20
N ILE A 220 -0.05 -12.14 -28.98
CA ILE A 220 0.71 -12.39 -27.75
C ILE A 220 -0.23 -13.13 -26.80
N THR A 221 -0.39 -14.43 -27.00
CA THR A 221 -1.20 -15.27 -26.12
C THR A 221 -0.37 -15.69 -24.90
N PRO A 222 -0.76 -15.31 -23.67
CA PRO A 222 -0.01 -15.65 -22.46
C PRO A 222 0.24 -17.16 -22.34
N GLY A 223 1.43 -17.55 -21.88
CA GLY A 223 1.83 -18.96 -21.75
C GLY A 223 2.36 -19.62 -23.03
N THR A 224 2.40 -18.91 -24.17
CA THR A 224 3.02 -19.42 -25.40
C THR A 224 4.49 -19.01 -25.54
N ILE A 225 5.28 -19.81 -26.27
CA ILE A 225 6.67 -19.47 -26.62
C ILE A 225 6.72 -18.12 -27.36
N GLN A 226 5.74 -17.85 -28.23
CA GLN A 226 5.65 -16.60 -28.96
C GLN A 226 5.44 -15.39 -28.04
N SER A 227 4.56 -15.50 -27.02
CA SER A 227 4.40 -14.46 -26.01
C SER A 227 5.66 -14.24 -25.20
N ALA A 228 6.32 -15.32 -24.75
CA ALA A 228 7.59 -15.21 -24.03
C ALA A 228 8.69 -14.55 -24.89
N LEU A 229 8.67 -14.76 -26.21
CA LEU A 229 9.59 -14.11 -27.15
C LEU A 229 9.25 -12.63 -27.33
N ILE A 230 8.01 -12.27 -27.65
CA ILE A 230 7.64 -10.88 -27.95
C ILE A 230 7.71 -10.01 -26.68
N THR A 231 7.19 -10.50 -25.56
CA THR A 231 7.20 -9.78 -24.29
C THR A 231 8.60 -9.79 -23.66
N GLY A 232 9.26 -10.95 -23.60
CA GLY A 232 10.58 -11.04 -22.98
C GLY A 232 11.73 -10.44 -23.79
N MET A 233 11.65 -10.40 -25.14
CA MET A 233 12.72 -9.85 -26.00
C MET A 233 12.50 -8.39 -26.37
N LEU A 234 11.29 -8.03 -26.75
CA LEU A 234 10.97 -6.69 -27.26
C LEU A 234 10.28 -5.81 -26.21
N GLY A 235 10.04 -6.34 -25.00
CA GLY A 235 9.31 -5.64 -23.94
C GLY A 235 7.85 -5.35 -24.29
N VAL A 236 7.29 -6.00 -25.33
CA VAL A 236 5.93 -5.73 -25.82
C VAL A 236 4.92 -6.62 -25.12
N TYR A 237 4.03 -6.00 -24.36
CA TYR A 237 2.97 -6.68 -23.63
C TYR A 237 1.72 -6.92 -24.51
N PRO A 238 0.84 -7.88 -24.16
CA PRO A 238 -0.43 -8.11 -24.87
C PRO A 238 -1.41 -6.93 -24.76
N ASP A 239 -1.24 -6.06 -23.78
CA ASP A 239 -2.11 -4.94 -23.45
C ASP A 239 -1.37 -3.60 -23.37
N PRO A 240 -0.67 -3.17 -24.44
CA PRO A 240 0.18 -1.99 -24.40
C PRO A 240 -0.61 -0.72 -24.04
N ARG A 241 -0.12 -0.01 -23.03
CA ARG A 241 -0.68 1.24 -22.52
C ARG A 241 -0.17 2.44 -23.31
N LEU A 242 -0.92 3.54 -23.33
CA LEU A 242 -0.53 4.72 -24.12
C LEU A 242 0.83 5.24 -23.70
N ILE A 243 1.10 5.32 -22.40
CA ILE A 243 2.37 5.84 -21.89
C ILE A 243 3.56 4.94 -22.26
N GLU A 244 3.37 3.62 -22.27
CA GLU A 244 4.37 2.65 -22.68
C GLU A 244 4.72 2.83 -24.17
N VAL A 245 3.70 2.91 -25.04
CA VAL A 245 3.90 3.08 -26.49
C VAL A 245 4.57 4.42 -26.80
N LEU A 246 4.18 5.49 -26.10
CA LEU A 246 4.82 6.80 -26.27
C LEU A 246 6.27 6.79 -25.80
N GLY A 247 6.56 6.15 -24.66
CA GLY A 247 7.93 5.95 -24.18
C GLY A 247 8.78 5.17 -25.19
N TRP A 248 8.24 4.07 -25.73
CA TRP A 248 8.88 3.25 -26.75
C TRP A 248 9.24 4.06 -28.00
N LEU A 249 8.29 4.85 -28.54
CA LEU A 249 8.52 5.71 -29.71
C LEU A 249 9.51 6.85 -29.41
N ALA A 250 9.40 7.46 -28.22
CA ALA A 250 10.25 8.56 -27.78
C ALA A 250 11.71 8.13 -27.65
N TYR A 251 11.98 6.85 -27.38
CA TYR A 251 13.33 6.29 -27.38
C TYR A 251 13.76 5.78 -28.76
N LEU A 252 12.95 4.94 -29.40
CA LEU A 252 13.30 4.24 -30.63
C LEU A 252 13.62 5.22 -31.77
N LEU A 253 12.74 6.20 -32.02
CA LEU A 253 12.87 7.07 -33.17
C LEU A 253 14.12 7.95 -33.09
N PRO A 254 14.41 8.68 -31.99
CA PRO A 254 15.59 9.53 -31.92
C PRO A 254 16.90 8.75 -31.98
N VAL A 255 16.98 7.61 -31.29
CA VAL A 255 18.21 6.79 -31.24
C VAL A 255 18.48 6.13 -32.60
N ALA A 256 17.46 5.56 -33.23
CA ALA A 256 17.60 4.99 -34.57
C ALA A 256 17.98 6.06 -35.61
N LEU A 257 17.35 7.23 -35.56
CA LEU A 257 17.71 8.36 -36.42
C LEU A 257 19.18 8.75 -36.19
N TYR A 258 19.62 8.94 -34.95
CA TYR A 258 21.00 9.33 -34.65
C TYR A 258 22.06 8.35 -35.22
N ILE A 259 21.78 7.05 -35.16
CA ILE A 259 22.72 5.98 -35.53
C ILE A 259 22.72 5.71 -37.04
N TYR A 260 21.54 5.67 -37.67
CA TYR A 260 21.38 5.26 -39.07
C TYR A 260 21.25 6.42 -40.04
N TRP A 261 21.28 7.68 -39.57
CA TRP A 261 21.20 8.83 -40.47
C TRP A 261 22.33 8.80 -41.53
N PRO A 262 22.01 8.94 -42.83
CA PRO A 262 23.03 8.97 -43.87
C PRO A 262 23.98 10.15 -43.69
N ARG A 263 25.29 9.90 -43.62
CA ARG A 263 26.31 10.97 -43.51
C ARG A 263 26.25 11.97 -44.66
N SER A 264 25.82 11.54 -45.86
CA SER A 264 25.62 12.39 -47.04
C SER A 264 24.44 13.37 -46.92
N ARG A 265 23.51 13.11 -46.00
CA ARG A 265 22.35 13.97 -45.70
C ARG A 265 22.50 14.71 -44.37
N CYS A 266 23.71 14.77 -43.82
CA CYS A 266 23.95 15.49 -42.58
C CYS A 266 23.85 17.01 -42.86
N PRO A 267 22.98 17.74 -42.15
CA PRO A 267 22.79 19.16 -42.41
C PRO A 267 24.08 19.95 -42.19
N SER A 268 24.28 21.01 -42.99
CA SER A 268 25.39 21.94 -42.79
C SER A 268 25.34 22.57 -41.39
N PRO A 269 26.46 23.07 -40.84
CA PRO A 269 26.47 23.67 -39.50
C PRO A 269 25.41 24.77 -39.30
N ARG A 270 25.19 25.61 -40.32
CA ARG A 270 24.15 26.65 -40.32
C ARG A 270 22.73 26.07 -40.35
N ASN A 271 22.49 25.05 -41.18
CA ASN A 271 21.18 24.39 -41.24
C ASN A 271 20.89 23.62 -39.95
N THR A 272 21.90 23.10 -39.28
CA THR A 272 21.74 22.38 -38.01
C THR A 272 21.26 23.31 -36.90
N VAL A 273 21.83 24.52 -36.80
CA VAL A 273 21.36 25.55 -35.87
C VAL A 273 19.89 25.91 -36.15
N ARG A 274 19.52 26.09 -37.42
CA ARG A 274 18.12 26.37 -37.82
C ARG A 274 17.17 25.23 -37.44
N LEU A 275 17.56 23.98 -37.68
CA LEU A 275 16.80 22.79 -37.31
C LEU A 275 16.64 22.67 -35.78
N GLN A 276 17.69 22.96 -35.00
CA GLN A 276 17.64 22.95 -33.54
C GLN A 276 16.70 24.03 -32.99
N CYS A 277 16.76 25.25 -33.53
CA CYS A 277 15.84 26.33 -33.16
C CYS A 277 14.39 26.01 -33.59
N ALA A 278 14.19 25.43 -34.77
CA ALA A 278 12.86 25.01 -35.24
C ALA A 278 12.29 23.89 -34.35
N ALA A 279 13.09 22.90 -33.98
CA ALA A 279 12.68 21.84 -33.05
C ALA A 279 12.33 22.41 -31.67
N ALA A 280 13.15 23.32 -31.12
CA ALA A 280 12.83 24.01 -29.87
C ALA A 280 11.51 24.80 -29.97
N GLY A 281 11.27 25.49 -31.09
CA GLY A 281 10.00 26.18 -31.35
C GLY A 281 8.80 25.24 -31.38
N ILE A 282 8.91 24.11 -32.07
CA ILE A 282 7.84 23.08 -32.13
C ILE A 282 7.56 22.51 -30.72
N LEU A 283 8.60 22.24 -29.94
CA LEU A 283 8.45 21.74 -28.56
C LEU A 283 7.74 22.76 -27.66
N LEU A 284 8.09 24.05 -27.76
CA LEU A 284 7.43 25.12 -27.00
C LEU A 284 5.97 25.31 -27.42
N ILE A 285 5.67 25.25 -28.71
CA ILE A 285 4.28 25.31 -29.23
C ILE A 285 3.48 24.11 -28.73
N SER A 286 4.07 22.91 -28.75
CA SER A 286 3.43 21.69 -28.26
C SER A 286 3.19 21.74 -26.75
N ALA A 287 4.16 22.23 -25.98
CA ALA A 287 4.04 22.44 -24.53
C ALA A 287 2.91 23.43 -24.20
N ALA A 288 2.85 24.57 -24.90
CA ALA A 288 1.78 25.55 -24.74
C ALA A 288 0.42 24.98 -25.15
N GLY A 289 0.35 24.25 -26.27
CA GLY A 289 -0.86 23.58 -26.72
C GLY A 289 -1.39 22.58 -25.69
N LEU A 290 -0.53 21.74 -25.13
CA LEU A 290 -0.91 20.79 -24.08
C LEU A 290 -1.33 21.48 -22.77
N ALA A 291 -0.62 22.53 -22.34
CA ALA A 291 -0.96 23.26 -21.13
C ALA A 291 -2.30 24.01 -21.23
N ILE A 292 -2.64 24.54 -22.41
CA ILE A 292 -3.81 25.40 -22.64
C ILE A 292 -5.04 24.59 -23.11
N LEU A 293 -4.84 23.65 -24.05
CA LEU A 293 -5.94 22.98 -24.74
C LEU A 293 -6.36 21.66 -24.08
N TYR A 294 -5.59 21.13 -23.12
CA TYR A 294 -5.97 19.89 -22.45
C TYR A 294 -7.24 20.10 -21.59
N PRO A 295 -8.30 19.30 -21.80
CA PRO A 295 -9.61 19.56 -21.22
C PRO A 295 -9.59 19.56 -19.69
N VAL A 296 -10.30 20.52 -19.09
CA VAL A 296 -10.56 20.52 -17.65
C VAL A 296 -11.66 19.49 -17.37
N PRO A 297 -11.42 18.49 -16.50
CA PRO A 297 -12.45 17.52 -16.18
C PRO A 297 -13.64 18.21 -15.52
N GLN A 298 -14.83 18.01 -16.09
CA GLN A 298 -16.09 18.55 -15.58
C GLN A 298 -16.93 17.41 -15.00
N LEU A 299 -17.50 17.66 -13.82
CA LEU A 299 -18.44 16.74 -13.19
C LEU A 299 -19.81 16.90 -13.85
N ARG A 300 -20.30 15.85 -14.51
CA ARG A 300 -21.65 15.80 -15.10
C ARG A 300 -22.49 14.82 -14.28
N LEU A 301 -23.55 15.31 -13.66
CA LEU A 301 -24.45 14.52 -12.83
C LEU A 301 -25.87 14.54 -13.41
N PRO A 302 -26.69 13.51 -13.14
CA PRO A 302 -28.07 13.47 -13.64
C PRO A 302 -28.91 14.59 -13.00
N ALA A 303 -29.80 15.22 -13.77
CA ALA A 303 -30.58 16.38 -13.33
C ALA A 303 -31.72 16.03 -12.36
N GLN A 304 -32.16 14.77 -12.37
CA GLN A 304 -33.27 14.26 -11.56
C GLN A 304 -32.90 12.88 -11.01
N ALA A 305 -33.29 12.63 -9.77
CA ALA A 305 -33.15 11.35 -9.09
C ALA A 305 -34.53 10.77 -8.78
N ASP A 306 -34.71 9.48 -9.04
CA ASP A 306 -35.92 8.76 -8.64
C ASP A 306 -35.87 8.43 -7.15
N VAL A 307 -36.97 8.70 -6.46
CA VAL A 307 -37.16 8.37 -5.04
C VAL A 307 -37.93 7.06 -4.96
N VAL A 308 -37.37 6.10 -4.23
CA VAL A 308 -37.92 4.75 -4.08
C VAL A 308 -38.23 4.43 -2.62
N THR A 309 -39.27 3.64 -2.40
CA THR A 309 -39.52 2.90 -1.15
C THR A 309 -39.37 1.41 -1.42
N MET A 310 -39.19 0.62 -0.36
CA MET A 310 -39.11 -0.83 -0.46
C MET A 310 -40.47 -1.45 -0.14
N ASP A 311 -41.07 -2.11 -1.14
CA ASP A 311 -42.24 -2.99 -0.97
C ASP A 311 -41.75 -4.44 -1.16
N GLY A 312 -41.26 -5.08 -0.09
CA GLY A 312 -40.58 -6.38 -0.17
C GLY A 312 -39.18 -6.27 -0.79
N ASP A 313 -38.82 -7.17 -1.71
CA ASP A 313 -37.48 -7.19 -2.36
C ASP A 313 -37.36 -6.23 -3.56
N ALA A 314 -38.45 -5.55 -3.95
CA ALA A 314 -38.47 -4.70 -5.14
C ALA A 314 -38.63 -3.21 -4.78
N PRO A 315 -37.73 -2.32 -5.27
CA PRO A 315 -37.87 -0.90 -5.08
C PRO A 315 -39.02 -0.35 -5.94
N ARG A 316 -39.93 0.39 -5.31
CA ARG A 316 -41.04 1.07 -5.98
C ARG A 316 -40.81 2.57 -6.01
N ILE A 317 -40.93 3.19 -7.18
CA ILE A 317 -40.81 4.64 -7.33
C ILE A 317 -42.03 5.32 -6.72
N ILE A 318 -41.79 6.21 -5.76
CA ILE A 318 -42.81 6.97 -5.03
C ILE A 318 -42.73 8.47 -5.30
N GLY A 319 -41.69 8.91 -6.02
CA GLY A 319 -41.43 10.32 -6.19
C GLY A 319 -40.16 10.62 -6.96
N THR A 320 -39.84 11.91 -7.02
CA THR A 320 -38.67 12.45 -7.72
C THR A 320 -38.02 13.53 -6.87
N ALA A 321 -36.69 13.54 -6.86
CA ALA A 321 -35.88 14.59 -6.25
C ALA A 321 -35.09 15.31 -7.34
N GLN A 322 -35.14 16.64 -7.35
CA GLN A 322 -34.44 17.47 -8.33
C GLN A 322 -34.01 18.79 -7.70
N TRP A 323 -32.89 19.32 -8.19
CA TRP A 323 -32.44 20.67 -7.84
C TRP A 323 -33.14 21.70 -8.71
N VAL A 324 -33.87 22.64 -8.11
CA VAL A 324 -34.64 23.69 -8.80
C VAL A 324 -34.47 25.01 -8.05
N ASP A 325 -33.98 26.04 -8.74
CA ASP A 325 -33.89 27.43 -8.25
C ASP A 325 -33.21 27.58 -6.88
N GLY A 326 -32.09 26.88 -6.66
CA GLY A 326 -31.33 26.97 -5.41
C GLY A 326 -31.88 26.13 -4.25
N SER A 327 -32.89 25.30 -4.51
CA SER A 327 -33.50 24.41 -3.52
C SER A 327 -33.66 22.98 -4.06
N ILE A 328 -33.72 21.99 -3.18
CA ILE A 328 -34.08 20.62 -3.57
C ILE A 328 -35.59 20.50 -3.49
N ARG A 329 -36.21 20.22 -4.63
CA ARG A 329 -37.63 19.91 -4.70
C ARG A 329 -37.80 18.40 -4.65
N LEU A 330 -38.39 17.93 -3.55
CA LEU A 330 -38.72 16.53 -3.33
C LEU A 330 -40.24 16.36 -3.46
N SER A 331 -40.66 15.58 -4.46
CA SER A 331 -42.08 15.34 -4.76
C SER A 331 -42.41 13.90 -4.45
N LEU A 332 -43.17 13.65 -3.38
CA LEU A 332 -43.63 12.32 -2.96
C LEU A 332 -45.12 12.18 -3.24
N ARG A 333 -45.55 11.04 -3.78
CA ARG A 333 -46.96 10.73 -3.98
C ARG A 333 -47.38 9.64 -2.99
N GLU A 334 -47.99 10.05 -1.88
CA GLU A 334 -48.52 9.16 -0.84
C GLU A 334 -50.06 9.08 -0.89
N THR A 335 -50.63 7.93 -0.53
CA THR A 335 -52.08 7.76 -0.37
C THR A 335 -52.40 7.71 1.12
N ALA A 336 -52.95 8.80 1.68
CA ALA A 336 -53.33 8.83 3.09
C ALA A 336 -54.69 8.14 3.30
N LYS A 337 -54.80 7.32 4.36
CA LYS A 337 -56.10 6.90 4.92
C LYS A 337 -56.50 7.89 6.02
N ASP A 338 -57.78 8.26 6.10
CA ASP A 338 -58.27 9.19 7.14
C ASP A 338 -58.02 8.64 8.54
N ALA A 339 -57.36 9.43 9.39
CA ALA A 339 -57.00 9.01 10.75
C ALA A 339 -58.19 9.20 11.71
N PRO A 340 -58.64 8.15 12.41
CA PRO A 340 -59.78 8.24 13.32
C PRO A 340 -59.38 8.95 14.62
N SER A 341 -60.26 9.82 15.13
CA SER A 341 -60.07 10.55 16.39
C SER A 341 -60.34 9.70 17.65
N THR A 342 -60.94 8.51 17.47
CA THR A 342 -61.15 7.52 18.54
C THR A 342 -60.76 6.13 18.04
N LEU A 343 -60.19 5.31 18.92
CA LEU A 343 -59.78 3.94 18.62
C LEU A 343 -60.36 2.97 19.65
N THR A 344 -60.98 1.90 19.17
CA THR A 344 -61.33 0.74 20.01
C THR A 344 -60.07 -0.08 20.34
N LEU A 345 -60.15 -0.91 21.39
CA LEU A 345 -59.04 -1.79 21.75
C LEU A 345 -58.67 -2.75 20.60
N ASP A 346 -59.65 -3.28 19.87
CA ASP A 346 -59.41 -4.18 18.73
C ASP A 346 -58.71 -3.47 17.55
N GLN A 347 -59.11 -2.24 17.25
CA GLN A 347 -58.45 -1.42 16.22
C GLN A 347 -57.01 -1.09 16.63
N LEU A 348 -56.77 -0.84 17.91
CA LEU A 348 -55.44 -0.58 18.44
C LEU A 348 -54.55 -1.82 18.38
N VAL A 349 -55.09 -3.00 18.72
CA VAL A 349 -54.41 -4.29 18.60
C VAL A 349 -54.04 -4.58 17.15
N ALA A 350 -54.95 -4.30 16.20
CA ALA A 350 -54.67 -4.45 14.78
C ALA A 350 -53.50 -3.55 14.31
N LEU A 351 -53.49 -2.28 14.74
CA LEU A 351 -52.42 -1.31 14.44
C LEU A 351 -51.09 -1.66 15.11
N SER A 352 -51.13 -2.33 16.26
CA SER A 352 -49.95 -2.78 17.02
C SER A 352 -49.53 -4.22 16.71
N GLY A 353 -49.98 -4.74 15.58
CA GLY A 353 -49.52 -6.02 15.04
C GLY A 353 -50.11 -7.26 15.70
N GLY A 354 -51.36 -7.17 16.15
CA GLY A 354 -52.11 -8.29 16.73
C GLY A 354 -51.84 -8.52 18.21
N ARG A 355 -51.12 -7.61 18.87
CA ARG A 355 -50.83 -7.67 20.31
C ARG A 355 -51.34 -6.42 21.01
N ILE A 356 -51.73 -6.57 22.28
CA ILE A 356 -52.08 -5.45 23.14
C ILE A 356 -50.79 -4.66 23.43
N PRO A 357 -50.76 -3.34 23.18
CA PRO A 357 -49.58 -2.51 23.46
C PRO A 357 -49.14 -2.60 24.92
N VAL A 358 -47.82 -2.57 25.13
CA VAL A 358 -47.22 -2.62 26.47
C VAL A 358 -47.76 -1.47 27.33
N GLY A 359 -48.20 -1.79 28.56
CA GLY A 359 -48.79 -0.81 29.46
C GLY A 359 -50.29 -0.56 29.26
N LEU A 360 -50.95 -1.36 28.41
CA LEU A 360 -52.41 -1.50 28.33
C LEU A 360 -52.83 -2.90 28.81
N ASN A 361 -53.98 -2.96 29.45
CA ASN A 361 -54.60 -4.18 29.96
C ASN A 361 -56.07 -4.16 29.54
N ALA A 362 -56.51 -5.19 28.82
CA ALA A 362 -57.86 -5.26 28.26
C ALA A 362 -58.98 -5.16 29.33
N ALA A 363 -58.73 -5.64 30.54
CA ALA A 363 -59.70 -5.59 31.63
C ALA A 363 -59.77 -4.22 32.31
N LEU A 364 -58.64 -3.50 32.37
CA LEU A 364 -58.54 -2.18 33.04
C LEU A 364 -58.75 -1.01 32.07
N HIS A 365 -58.57 -1.25 30.77
CA HIS A 365 -58.60 -0.25 29.71
C HIS A 365 -59.43 -0.79 28.51
N PRO A 366 -60.76 -0.87 28.62
CA PRO A 366 -61.61 -1.45 27.58
C PRO A 366 -61.75 -0.56 26.33
N GLY A 367 -61.36 0.72 26.41
CA GLY A 367 -61.61 1.71 25.37
C GLY A 367 -63.07 2.20 25.35
N PRO A 368 -63.46 3.02 24.35
CA PRO A 368 -62.62 3.58 23.30
C PRO A 368 -61.64 4.64 23.85
N PHE A 369 -60.49 4.74 23.20
CA PHE A 369 -59.44 5.72 23.51
C PHE A 369 -59.58 6.94 22.60
N THR A 370 -59.34 8.13 23.14
CA THR A 370 -59.12 9.33 22.33
C THR A 370 -57.73 9.26 21.73
N ALA A 371 -57.63 9.37 20.40
CA ALA A 371 -56.40 9.19 19.63
C ALA A 371 -55.93 10.50 19.02
N THR A 372 -54.70 10.90 19.35
CA THR A 372 -54.00 12.01 18.69
C THR A 372 -52.84 11.44 17.88
N TRP A 373 -52.76 11.82 16.61
CA TRP A 373 -51.78 11.32 15.67
C TRP A 373 -50.75 12.39 15.37
N THR A 374 -49.49 12.10 15.67
CA THR A 374 -48.36 12.99 15.39
C THR A 374 -47.44 12.32 14.38
N ARG A 375 -47.13 13.02 13.29
CA ARG A 375 -46.18 12.56 12.28
C ARG A 375 -44.83 13.23 12.50
N HIS A 376 -43.79 12.44 12.65
CA HIS A 376 -42.40 12.91 12.63
C HIS A 376 -41.74 12.46 11.34
N GLN A 377 -41.19 13.40 10.57
CA GLN A 377 -40.44 13.12 9.35
C GLN A 377 -39.01 13.59 9.54
N SER A 378 -38.05 12.69 9.33
CA SER A 378 -36.63 13.02 9.22
C SER A 378 -36.22 12.88 7.76
N ILE A 379 -35.57 13.90 7.21
CA ILE A 379 -35.04 13.88 5.85
C ILE A 379 -33.55 14.19 5.92
N HIS A 380 -32.73 13.30 5.38
CA HIS A 380 -31.29 13.47 5.24
C HIS A 380 -30.98 13.78 3.78
N LEU A 381 -30.26 14.88 3.54
CA LEU A 381 -29.84 15.32 2.22
C LEU A 381 -28.33 15.48 2.23
N ARG A 382 -27.64 14.83 1.28
CA ARG A 382 -26.22 15.07 1.02
C ARG A 382 -26.08 15.80 -0.30
N THR A 383 -25.43 16.95 -0.27
CA THR A 383 -25.22 17.78 -1.45
C THR A 383 -23.77 18.22 -1.58
N ALA A 384 -23.35 18.53 -2.81
CA ALA A 384 -22.10 19.22 -3.08
C ALA A 384 -22.29 20.20 -4.24
N HIS A 385 -21.94 21.47 -4.05
CA HIS A 385 -21.98 22.52 -5.08
C HIS A 385 -23.29 22.53 -5.91
N ALA A 386 -24.44 22.57 -5.24
CA ALA A 386 -25.77 22.56 -5.86
C ALA A 386 -26.16 21.25 -6.57
N VAL A 387 -25.52 20.12 -6.21
CA VAL A 387 -25.90 18.79 -6.70
C VAL A 387 -26.28 17.86 -5.57
N LEU A 388 -27.35 17.09 -5.78
CA LEU A 388 -27.82 16.06 -4.86
C LEU A 388 -26.96 14.80 -5.01
N LEU A 389 -26.23 14.43 -3.96
CA LEU A 389 -25.42 13.22 -3.95
C LEU A 389 -26.21 12.04 -3.41
N ASP A 390 -27.00 12.28 -2.37
CA ASP A 390 -27.84 11.30 -1.72
C ASP A 390 -29.03 11.99 -1.03
N ALA A 391 -30.16 11.30 -0.93
CA ALA A 391 -31.32 11.74 -0.17
C ALA A 391 -32.09 10.53 0.36
N GLY A 392 -32.48 10.60 1.63
CA GLY A 392 -33.36 9.63 2.22
C GLY A 392 -34.20 10.26 3.31
N GLY A 393 -35.30 9.59 3.66
CA GLY A 393 -36.15 10.04 4.73
C GLY A 393 -36.83 8.89 5.43
N SER A 394 -37.11 9.10 6.71
CA SER A 394 -37.94 8.20 7.51
C SER A 394 -39.13 8.98 8.05
N THR A 395 -40.29 8.34 8.01
CA THR A 395 -41.52 8.86 8.62
C THR A 395 -41.88 7.93 9.77
N THR A 396 -41.98 8.48 10.98
CA THR A 396 -42.49 7.78 12.16
C THR A 396 -43.84 8.36 12.54
N THR A 397 -44.84 7.50 12.68
CA THR A 397 -46.16 7.91 13.18
C THR A 397 -46.28 7.55 14.65
N ILE A 398 -46.54 8.57 15.47
CA ILE A 398 -46.74 8.44 16.90
C ILE A 398 -48.24 8.58 17.18
N LEU A 399 -48.77 7.62 17.92
CA LEU A 399 -50.14 7.60 18.40
C LEU A 399 -50.15 7.88 19.91
N THR A 400 -50.80 8.98 20.31
CA THR A 400 -51.02 9.31 21.72
C THR A 400 -52.45 8.99 22.11
N LEU A 401 -52.61 8.11 23.09
CA LEU A 401 -53.90 7.64 23.61
C LEU A 401 -54.20 8.26 24.97
N SER A 402 -55.45 8.69 25.14
CA SER A 402 -55.99 9.19 26.40
C SER A 402 -57.42 8.72 26.65
N GLY A 403 -57.89 8.81 27.90
CA GLY A 403 -59.20 8.29 28.31
C GLY A 403 -59.18 6.82 28.72
N SER A 404 -60.36 6.24 29.02
CA SER A 404 -60.52 4.84 29.43
C SER A 404 -59.59 4.40 30.59
N GLY A 405 -59.45 5.23 31.62
CA GLY A 405 -58.65 4.92 32.82
C GLY A 405 -57.13 5.08 32.65
N LEU A 406 -56.64 5.62 31.52
CA LEU A 406 -55.22 5.91 31.32
C LEU A 406 -54.82 7.24 31.98
N SER A 407 -54.00 7.14 33.03
CA SER A 407 -53.28 8.28 33.61
C SER A 407 -51.86 7.84 34.01
N PRO A 408 -50.80 8.41 33.42
CA PRO A 408 -50.78 9.42 32.35
C PRO A 408 -51.21 8.86 30.96
N PRO A 409 -51.43 9.71 29.94
CA PRO A 409 -51.63 9.29 28.55
C PRO A 409 -50.54 8.32 28.06
N ARG A 410 -50.86 7.45 27.10
CA ARG A 410 -49.92 6.46 26.54
C ARG A 410 -49.47 6.87 25.15
N ILE A 411 -48.19 6.77 24.88
CA ILE A 411 -47.59 7.07 23.58
C ILE A 411 -47.15 5.75 22.95
N ILE A 412 -47.56 5.52 21.71
CA ILE A 412 -47.29 4.29 20.96
C ILE A 412 -46.69 4.68 19.62
N ALA A 413 -45.49 4.18 19.33
CA ALA A 413 -44.91 4.22 17.99
C ALA A 413 -45.48 3.06 17.18
N LEU A 414 -46.04 3.34 16.00
CA LEU A 414 -46.61 2.31 15.14
C LEU A 414 -45.55 1.70 14.20
N ALA A 415 -45.67 0.40 13.96
CA ALA A 415 -44.83 -0.30 12.98
C ALA A 415 -45.05 0.26 11.57
N GLN A 416 -43.98 0.33 10.77
CA GLN A 416 -43.95 1.03 9.48
C GLN A 416 -44.94 0.47 8.44
N ASP A 417 -45.15 -0.85 8.43
CA ASP A 417 -46.08 -1.54 7.53
C ASP A 417 -47.57 -1.37 7.92
N LYS A 418 -47.82 -0.94 9.16
CA LYS A 418 -49.17 -0.78 9.75
C LYS A 418 -49.53 0.68 10.01
N ALA A 419 -48.63 1.61 9.70
CA ALA A 419 -48.87 3.03 9.80
C ALA A 419 -49.83 3.52 8.70
N MET A 420 -50.64 4.52 8.99
CA MET A 420 -51.55 5.14 8.01
C MET A 420 -50.85 5.96 6.91
N TYR A 421 -49.53 6.15 7.03
CA TYR A 421 -48.68 6.96 6.16
C TYR A 421 -47.40 6.18 5.81
N SER A 422 -46.83 6.39 4.63
CA SER A 422 -45.71 5.58 4.14
C SER A 422 -44.41 5.75 4.94
N GLY A 423 -43.67 4.63 5.02
CA GLY A 423 -42.39 4.49 5.69
C GLY A 423 -41.19 4.93 4.86
N GLN A 424 -40.01 4.38 5.18
CA GLN A 424 -38.71 4.82 4.69
C GLN A 424 -38.63 4.95 3.16
N TRP A 425 -37.97 6.01 2.70
CA TRP A 425 -37.68 6.23 1.29
C TRP A 425 -36.25 6.71 1.09
N ARG A 426 -35.67 6.44 -0.09
CA ARG A 426 -34.32 6.83 -0.48
C ARG A 426 -34.21 7.10 -1.98
N LEU A 427 -33.12 7.71 -2.44
CA LEU A 427 -32.81 7.76 -3.87
C LEU A 427 -32.52 6.36 -4.40
N SER A 428 -32.82 6.13 -5.68
CA SER A 428 -32.49 4.87 -6.34
C SER A 428 -30.98 4.56 -6.31
N ASP A 429 -30.62 3.30 -6.09
CA ASP A 429 -29.22 2.83 -6.09
C ASP A 429 -28.54 3.08 -7.45
N ALA A 430 -29.32 3.09 -8.53
CA ALA A 430 -28.86 3.43 -9.87
C ALA A 430 -28.34 4.86 -9.96
N TYR A 431 -29.05 5.83 -9.35
CA TYR A 431 -28.61 7.23 -9.30
C TYR A 431 -27.33 7.36 -8.47
N VAL A 432 -27.30 6.78 -7.27
CA VAL A 432 -26.13 6.85 -6.36
C VAL A 432 -24.88 6.24 -7.02
N SER A 433 -25.04 5.10 -7.71
CA SER A 433 -23.95 4.46 -8.45
C SER A 433 -23.44 5.31 -9.62
N GLN A 434 -24.34 5.98 -10.34
CA GLN A 434 -23.95 6.90 -11.42
C GLN A 434 -23.17 8.11 -10.89
N VAL A 435 -23.60 8.69 -9.77
CA VAL A 435 -22.90 9.80 -9.11
C VAL A 435 -21.49 9.37 -8.67
N GLN A 436 -21.37 8.20 -8.03
CA GLN A 436 -20.07 7.67 -7.59
C GLN A 436 -19.11 7.42 -8.75
N ASN A 437 -19.60 6.84 -9.85
CA ASN A 437 -18.80 6.62 -11.05
C ASN A 437 -18.34 7.93 -11.70
N ALA A 438 -19.21 8.96 -11.73
CA ALA A 438 -18.85 10.28 -12.24
C ALA A 438 -17.77 10.95 -11.38
N LEU A 439 -17.81 10.80 -10.05
CA LEU A 439 -16.80 11.33 -9.14
C LEU A 439 -15.43 10.65 -9.33
N ASN A 440 -15.41 9.31 -9.44
CA ASN A 440 -14.20 8.54 -9.70
C ASN A 440 -13.58 8.87 -11.07
N ALA A 441 -14.42 9.06 -12.10
CA ALA A 441 -13.93 9.46 -13.42
C ALA A 441 -13.25 10.84 -13.40
N VAL A 442 -13.79 11.79 -12.61
CA VAL A 442 -13.20 13.13 -12.46
C VAL A 442 -11.87 13.10 -11.69
N SER A 443 -11.73 12.23 -10.67
CA SER A 443 -10.47 12.11 -9.94
C SER A 443 -9.35 11.54 -10.81
N LEU A 444 -9.64 10.49 -11.59
CA LEU A 444 -8.75 9.93 -12.60
C LEU A 444 -8.35 10.97 -13.66
N ALA A 445 -9.33 11.67 -14.23
CA ALA A 445 -9.07 12.70 -15.24
C ALA A 445 -8.26 13.89 -14.69
N ARG A 446 -8.33 14.17 -13.38
CA ARG A 446 -7.48 15.18 -12.72
C ARG A 446 -6.02 14.73 -12.66
N MET A 447 -5.76 13.48 -12.31
CA MET A 447 -4.40 12.91 -12.32
C MET A 447 -3.82 12.90 -13.74
N GLU A 448 -4.61 12.50 -14.74
CA GLU A 448 -4.18 12.58 -16.15
C GLU A 448 -3.85 14.01 -16.58
N ARG A 449 -4.71 14.98 -16.25
CA ARG A 449 -4.46 16.39 -16.56
C ARG A 449 -3.18 16.89 -15.90
N GLN A 450 -2.89 16.49 -14.67
CA GLN A 450 -1.66 16.91 -13.98
C GLN A 450 -0.41 16.46 -14.75
N PHE A 451 -0.41 15.24 -15.28
CA PHE A 451 0.68 14.79 -16.13
C PHE A 451 0.71 15.51 -17.49
N TRP A 452 -0.39 15.49 -18.24
CA TRP A 452 -0.43 15.97 -19.63
C TRP A 452 -0.35 17.49 -19.78
N ALA A 453 -0.95 18.24 -18.84
CA ALA A 453 -1.03 19.69 -18.90
C ALA A 453 0.04 20.40 -18.05
N VAL A 454 0.73 19.68 -17.15
CA VAL A 454 1.75 20.26 -16.26
C VAL A 454 3.11 19.58 -16.45
N TYR A 455 3.25 18.30 -16.09
CA TYR A 455 4.56 17.64 -16.08
C TYR A 455 5.18 17.48 -17.47
N LEU A 456 4.42 17.01 -18.45
CA LEU A 456 4.91 16.84 -19.81
C LEU A 456 5.28 18.20 -20.46
N PRO A 457 4.46 19.27 -20.41
CA PRO A 457 4.84 20.59 -20.89
C PRO A 457 6.11 21.13 -20.26
N VAL A 458 6.29 20.96 -18.94
CA VAL A 458 7.55 21.35 -18.26
C VAL A 458 8.74 20.58 -18.84
N GLY A 459 8.61 19.27 -19.03
CA GLY A 459 9.65 18.45 -19.66
C GLY A 459 9.98 18.92 -21.10
N LEU A 460 8.97 19.21 -21.91
CA LEU A 460 9.14 19.73 -23.27
C LEU A 460 9.87 21.10 -23.29
N VAL A 461 9.56 21.98 -22.35
CA VAL A 461 10.25 23.28 -22.19
C VAL A 461 11.72 23.08 -21.83
N VAL A 462 12.03 22.16 -20.91
CA VAL A 462 13.42 21.82 -20.55
C VAL A 462 14.19 21.29 -21.76
N ILE A 463 13.59 20.39 -22.53
CA ILE A 463 14.21 19.85 -23.75
C ILE A 463 14.41 20.96 -24.80
N ALA A 464 13.43 21.84 -24.98
CA ALA A 464 13.55 22.99 -25.89
C ALA A 464 14.70 23.93 -25.48
N ALA A 465 14.86 24.18 -24.17
CA ALA A 465 15.97 24.97 -23.64
C ALA A 465 17.33 24.32 -23.93
N LEU A 466 17.44 23.00 -23.79
CA LEU A 466 18.67 22.26 -24.16
C LEU A 466 19.00 22.42 -25.65
N PHE A 467 18.02 22.26 -26.54
CA PHE A 467 18.22 22.48 -27.98
C PHE A 467 18.70 23.91 -28.28
N PHE A 468 18.14 24.90 -27.60
CA PHE A 468 18.55 26.30 -27.73
C PHE A 468 19.99 26.54 -27.23
N ILE A 469 20.35 25.98 -26.07
CA ILE A 469 21.72 26.05 -25.53
C ILE A 469 22.72 25.41 -26.49
N PHE A 470 22.41 24.24 -27.06
CA PHE A 470 23.28 23.58 -28.03
C PHE A 470 23.44 24.40 -29.32
N ALA A 471 22.36 25.02 -29.81
CA ALA A 471 22.41 25.92 -30.95
C ALA A 471 23.32 27.13 -30.67
N LEU A 472 23.17 27.79 -29.51
CA LEU A 472 24.00 28.92 -29.09
C LEU A 472 25.48 28.55 -28.94
N ARG A 473 25.79 27.40 -28.31
CA ARG A 473 27.17 26.90 -28.19
C ARG A 473 27.82 26.68 -29.56
N ARG A 474 27.04 26.23 -30.54
CA ARG A 474 27.54 25.99 -31.91
C ARG A 474 27.79 27.30 -32.67
N ILE A 475 26.90 28.28 -32.52
CA ILE A 475 27.09 29.64 -33.06
C ILE A 475 28.36 30.26 -32.46
N SER A 476 28.52 30.19 -31.14
CA SER A 476 29.70 30.70 -30.42
C SER A 476 31.00 30.05 -30.90
N ARG A 477 31.05 28.73 -31.04
CA ARG A 477 32.24 28.02 -31.58
C ARG A 477 32.58 28.45 -33.02
N SER A 478 31.57 28.56 -33.90
CA SER A 478 31.81 29.02 -35.28
C SER A 478 32.32 30.46 -35.37
N ARG A 479 31.92 31.32 -34.41
CA ARG A 479 32.38 32.71 -34.31
C ARG A 479 33.82 32.79 -33.78
N ASN A 480 34.20 31.91 -32.85
CA ASN A 480 35.57 31.81 -32.34
C ASN A 480 36.55 31.25 -33.38
N GLU A 481 36.13 30.29 -34.22
CA GLU A 481 36.98 29.77 -35.32
C GLU A 481 37.22 30.83 -36.42
N GLN A 482 36.26 31.71 -36.70
CA GLN A 482 36.46 32.85 -37.62
C GLN A 482 37.31 33.97 -37.03
N MET A 483 37.34 34.15 -35.71
CA MET A 483 38.16 35.18 -35.05
C MET A 483 39.63 34.76 -34.81
N SER A 484 39.98 33.47 -34.95
CA SER A 484 41.37 33.00 -34.81
C SER A 484 42.32 33.40 -35.96
N MET A 485 41.80 33.96 -37.07
CA MET A 485 42.61 34.47 -38.19
C MET A 485 42.89 35.98 -38.13
N THR A 486 42.42 36.70 -37.12
CA THR A 486 42.65 38.15 -36.99
C THR A 486 42.97 38.51 -35.55
N ARG A 487 44.22 38.93 -35.31
CA ARG A 487 44.75 39.32 -33.99
C ARG A 487 44.01 40.52 -33.36
N LEU A 488 44.15 40.58 -32.04
CA LEU A 488 44.24 41.75 -31.14
C LEU A 488 42.96 42.41 -30.59
N ALA A 489 43.09 42.76 -29.31
CA ALA A 489 42.32 43.69 -28.47
C ALA A 489 41.17 43.11 -27.62
N ASN A 490 41.27 43.45 -26.34
CA ASN A 490 40.43 43.07 -25.20
C ASN A 490 39.24 44.07 -25.05
N PRO A 491 38.45 44.04 -23.97
CA PRO A 491 37.08 43.53 -23.92
C PRO A 491 36.02 44.64 -23.74
N LEU A 492 34.76 44.43 -24.16
CA LEU A 492 33.56 45.11 -23.63
C LEU A 492 32.27 44.69 -24.37
N MET A 493 31.25 44.33 -23.58
CA MET A 493 29.78 44.31 -23.82
C MET A 493 29.17 43.01 -23.29
N ALA A 494 28.55 42.99 -22.11
CA ALA A 494 27.32 43.66 -21.66
C ALA A 494 26.02 43.04 -22.25
N GLY A 495 25.21 42.50 -21.33
CA GLY A 495 23.75 42.46 -21.44
C GLY A 495 23.13 41.21 -22.06
N LEU A 496 22.79 40.21 -21.23
CA LEU A 496 21.40 39.92 -20.81
C LEU A 496 21.33 38.47 -20.28
N CYS A 497 21.44 38.30 -18.96
CA CYS A 497 21.06 37.08 -18.25
C CYS A 497 20.28 37.53 -17.02
N LEU A 498 18.95 37.45 -17.11
CA LEU A 498 18.05 37.60 -15.98
C LEU A 498 17.44 36.22 -15.69
N ALA A 499 17.31 35.93 -14.40
CA ALA A 499 16.60 34.81 -13.78
C ALA A 499 17.30 33.45 -13.76
N THR A 500 18.14 33.23 -12.73
CA THR A 500 18.03 32.12 -11.76
C THR A 500 19.12 32.25 -10.70
N ALA A 501 18.80 32.81 -9.53
CA ALA A 501 19.56 32.61 -8.29
C ALA A 501 18.77 33.18 -7.10
N LEU A 502 17.81 32.40 -6.58
CA LEU A 502 17.21 32.61 -5.27
C LEU A 502 16.54 31.30 -4.83
N THR A 503 17.34 30.38 -4.29
CA THR A 503 16.94 29.40 -3.26
C THR A 503 18.22 28.73 -2.76
N GLY A 504 18.87 29.40 -1.83
CA GLY A 504 19.98 28.89 -1.03
C GLY A 504 19.84 29.40 0.39
N LEU A 505 18.71 29.10 1.03
CA LEU A 505 18.61 29.15 2.48
C LEU A 505 18.68 27.72 2.99
N ALA A 506 19.85 27.37 3.53
CA ALA A 506 19.96 26.30 4.50
C ALA A 506 19.10 26.67 5.72
N LEU A 507 18.03 25.92 5.96
CA LEU A 507 17.37 25.92 7.26
C LEU A 507 18.21 25.08 8.22
N SER A 508 19.10 25.76 8.93
CA SER A 508 19.60 25.28 10.22
C SER A 508 18.59 25.73 11.28
N SER A 509 17.51 24.99 11.50
CA SER A 509 16.60 25.26 12.61
C SER A 509 17.22 24.75 13.91
N ARG A 510 17.65 25.69 14.75
CA ARG A 510 17.79 25.48 16.20
C ARG A 510 16.43 25.05 16.74
N ALA A 511 16.32 23.84 17.27
CA ALA A 511 15.13 23.34 17.93
C ALA A 511 14.86 24.14 19.22
N GLN A 512 13.91 25.06 19.16
CA GLN A 512 13.22 25.58 20.33
C GLN A 512 12.04 24.63 20.56
N ALA A 513 11.93 24.00 21.73
CA ALA A 513 10.84 23.08 22.06
C ALA A 513 9.48 23.79 21.94
N GLN A 514 8.79 23.57 20.83
CA GLN A 514 7.43 24.04 20.57
C GLN A 514 6.45 22.91 20.87
N THR A 515 5.34 23.25 21.54
CA THR A 515 4.22 22.34 21.75
C THR A 515 3.55 22.00 20.41
N ALA A 516 3.08 20.76 20.28
CA ALA A 516 2.42 20.25 19.08
C ALA A 516 1.26 21.16 18.61
N PRO A 517 1.13 21.38 17.29
CA PRO A 517 0.05 22.17 16.73
C PRO A 517 -1.30 21.45 16.88
N VAL A 518 -2.38 22.21 17.06
CA VAL A 518 -3.75 21.69 17.15
C VAL A 518 -4.48 21.97 15.83
N THR A 519 -5.03 20.92 15.22
CA THR A 519 -5.85 20.99 14.00
C THR A 519 -7.16 20.25 14.26
N HIS A 520 -8.31 20.88 13.96
CA HIS A 520 -9.64 20.34 14.27
C HIS A 520 -9.81 19.87 15.74
N ASP A 521 -9.30 20.66 16.70
CA ASP A 521 -9.31 20.36 18.13
C ASP A 521 -8.50 19.13 18.58
N VAL A 522 -7.66 18.57 17.68
CA VAL A 522 -6.73 17.47 17.96
C VAL A 522 -5.29 17.95 17.83
N ALA A 523 -4.45 17.69 18.84
CA ALA A 523 -3.01 17.95 18.72
C ALA A 523 -2.36 16.90 17.80
N GLN A 524 -1.48 17.34 16.90
CA GLN A 524 -0.85 16.49 15.90
C GLN A 524 0.63 16.28 16.23
N VAL A 525 1.03 15.03 16.42
CA VAL A 525 2.42 14.62 16.67
C VAL A 525 2.83 13.65 15.57
N HIS A 526 3.88 13.98 14.84
CA HIS A 526 4.42 13.10 13.80
C HIS A 526 5.66 12.38 14.32
N ILE A 527 5.68 11.06 14.16
CA ILE A 527 6.76 10.18 14.59
C ILE A 527 7.35 9.51 13.36
N ALA A 528 8.64 9.74 13.13
CA ALA A 528 9.38 9.09 12.05
C ALA A 528 10.31 8.01 12.62
N LEU A 529 10.14 6.76 12.19
CA LEU A 529 11.12 5.72 12.46
C LEU A 529 12.22 5.77 11.39
N THR A 530 13.47 5.89 11.80
CA THR A 530 14.64 5.95 10.90
C THR A 530 15.71 4.96 11.32
N ALA A 531 16.51 4.47 10.37
CA ALA A 531 17.61 3.55 10.64
C ALA A 531 18.85 4.23 11.26
N ASP A 532 18.78 5.53 11.56
CA ASP A 532 19.92 6.27 12.10
C ASP A 532 20.33 5.72 13.48
N LYS A 533 21.65 5.64 13.72
CA LYS A 533 22.24 5.25 15.02
C LYS A 533 21.78 3.91 15.61
N GLY A 534 21.41 2.94 14.75
CA GLY A 534 20.94 1.62 15.18
C GLY A 534 19.42 1.52 15.31
N GLY A 535 18.68 2.51 14.80
CA GLY A 535 17.22 2.64 14.94
C GLY A 535 16.91 3.86 15.81
N SER A 536 16.11 4.81 15.31
CA SER A 536 15.65 5.95 16.08
C SER A 536 14.19 6.29 15.80
N CYS A 537 13.45 6.58 16.86
CA CYS A 537 12.10 7.15 16.80
C CYS A 537 12.19 8.67 16.98
N VAL A 538 11.86 9.43 15.95
CA VAL A 538 11.98 10.88 15.98
C VAL A 538 10.59 11.51 16.01
N MET A 539 10.20 12.02 17.18
CA MET A 539 9.04 12.89 17.32
C MET A 539 9.36 14.30 16.80
N ASP A 540 8.47 14.90 16.03
CA ASP A 540 8.56 16.31 15.65
C ASP A 540 8.31 17.26 16.83
N HIS A 541 7.48 16.83 17.79
CA HIS A 541 7.15 17.54 19.01
C HIS A 541 7.15 16.58 20.22
N SER A 542 7.92 16.91 21.26
CA SER A 542 7.97 16.13 22.51
C SER A 542 6.94 16.57 23.56
N SER A 543 6.04 17.50 23.21
CA SER A 543 4.97 17.94 24.10
C SER A 543 3.72 18.38 23.36
N ALA A 544 2.55 18.22 23.97
CA ALA A 544 1.25 18.63 23.45
C ALA A 544 0.36 19.21 24.57
N LYS A 545 -0.72 19.91 24.20
CA LYS A 545 -1.75 20.31 25.17
C LYS A 545 -2.62 19.09 25.52
N ALA A 546 -3.11 19.05 26.76
CA ALA A 546 -4.05 18.02 27.21
C ALA A 546 -5.36 18.08 26.40
N GLY A 547 -5.91 16.90 26.09
CA GLY A 547 -7.03 16.71 25.15
C GLY A 547 -6.72 15.61 24.12
N PRO A 548 -7.48 15.52 23.02
CA PRO A 548 -7.21 14.59 21.93
C PRO A 548 -5.85 14.85 21.27
N ILE A 549 -5.03 13.81 21.16
CA ILE A 549 -3.71 13.84 20.53
C ILE A 549 -3.63 12.68 19.53
N THR A 550 -3.29 12.98 18.28
CA THR A 550 -3.03 11.98 17.25
C THR A 550 -1.53 11.87 17.02
N PHE A 551 -1.01 10.66 17.22
CA PHE A 551 0.34 10.26 16.88
C PHE A 551 0.30 9.63 15.49
N THR A 552 0.79 10.36 14.49
CA THR A 552 0.95 9.83 13.14
C THR A 552 2.34 9.25 12.99
N VAL A 553 2.43 7.95 12.80
CA VAL A 553 3.68 7.21 12.80
C VAL A 553 4.02 6.78 11.38
N GLN A 554 5.25 7.01 10.96
CA GLN A 554 5.73 6.58 9.65
C GLN A 554 7.12 5.97 9.78
N ASN A 555 7.25 4.70 9.39
CA ASN A 555 8.56 4.12 9.20
C ASN A 555 9.14 4.50 7.84
N LYS A 556 10.20 5.30 7.87
CA LYS A 556 10.85 5.78 6.65
C LYS A 556 11.91 4.83 6.12
N ALA A 557 12.59 4.07 6.99
CA ALA A 557 13.77 3.28 6.60
C ALA A 557 14.27 2.27 7.65
N ALA A 558 13.58 2.04 8.76
CA ALA A 558 14.07 1.27 9.93
C ALA A 558 13.48 -0.15 10.00
N PRO A 559 14.05 -1.17 9.34
CA PRO A 559 13.46 -2.52 9.31
C PRO A 559 13.40 -3.22 10.67
N GLY A 560 14.23 -2.81 11.64
CA GLY A 560 14.23 -3.35 13.00
C GLY A 560 13.35 -2.59 13.99
N LEU A 561 12.63 -1.54 13.55
CA LEU A 561 11.66 -0.83 14.37
C LEU A 561 10.28 -1.12 13.80
N THR A 562 9.57 -2.06 14.41
CA THR A 562 8.28 -2.55 13.94
C THR A 562 7.13 -2.06 14.80
N GLU A 563 7.38 -1.48 15.97
CA GLU A 563 6.31 -1.09 16.88
C GLU A 563 6.62 0.20 17.61
N LEU A 564 5.54 0.82 18.08
CA LEU A 564 5.54 2.03 18.88
C LEU A 564 4.46 1.89 19.95
N GLU A 565 4.85 2.03 21.21
CA GLU A 565 3.92 2.02 22.33
C GLU A 565 3.97 3.37 23.06
N LEU A 566 2.81 3.79 23.56
CA LEU A 566 2.70 4.89 24.50
C LEU A 566 2.35 4.33 25.87
N LEU A 567 3.20 4.63 26.86
CA LEU A 567 3.07 4.14 28.22
C LEU A 567 2.71 5.25 29.19
N SER A 568 1.83 4.92 30.14
CA SER A 568 1.52 5.72 31.32
C SER A 568 1.63 4.84 32.56
N GLU A 569 2.37 5.29 33.57
CA GLU A 569 2.57 4.55 34.83
C GLU A 569 3.08 3.10 34.65
N GLY A 570 3.80 2.83 33.56
CA GLY A 570 4.35 1.50 33.23
C GLY A 570 3.37 0.54 32.57
N ARG A 571 2.19 1.03 32.15
CA ARG A 571 1.19 0.32 31.35
C ARG A 571 1.13 0.91 29.95
N ILE A 572 0.89 0.07 28.94
CA ILE A 572 0.61 0.52 27.58
C ILE A 572 -0.80 1.12 27.59
N ILE A 573 -0.95 2.30 27.01
CA ILE A 573 -2.23 3.01 26.87
C ILE A 573 -2.62 3.25 25.42
N GLY A 574 -1.76 2.84 24.49
CA GLY A 574 -2.00 2.82 23.06
C GLY A 574 -0.73 2.41 22.36
N GLU A 575 -0.88 1.58 21.34
CA GLU A 575 0.23 1.05 20.57
C GLU A 575 -0.07 1.12 19.08
N GLN A 576 0.99 1.01 18.30
CA GLN A 576 0.96 0.94 16.87
C GLN A 576 2.04 -0.05 16.44
N GLU A 577 1.60 -1.20 15.97
CA GLU A 577 2.48 -2.27 15.53
C GLU A 577 2.72 -2.23 14.01
N ASN A 578 3.55 -3.19 13.57
CA ASN A 578 4.00 -3.42 12.21
C ASN A 578 4.23 -2.15 11.37
N LEU A 579 5.00 -1.23 11.97
CA LEU A 579 5.53 -0.03 11.33
C LEU A 579 6.64 -0.42 10.34
N ALA A 580 6.35 -1.21 9.32
CA ALA A 580 7.35 -1.62 8.34
C ALA A 580 7.76 -0.45 7.41
N PRO A 581 9.04 -0.34 7.00
CA PRO A 581 9.47 0.71 6.09
C PRO A 581 8.66 0.72 4.79
N GLY A 582 8.16 1.88 4.39
CA GLY A 582 7.45 2.07 3.11
C GLY A 582 5.92 1.88 3.17
N LEU A 583 5.36 1.52 4.31
CA LEU A 583 3.92 1.60 4.54
C LEU A 583 3.46 3.07 4.64
N PRO A 584 2.19 3.37 4.30
CA PRO A 584 1.58 4.66 4.60
C PRO A 584 1.70 4.98 6.09
N ALA A 585 1.69 6.27 6.44
CA ALA A 585 1.66 6.64 7.84
C ALA A 585 0.36 6.14 8.48
N THR A 586 0.48 5.51 9.64
CA THR A 586 -0.65 5.09 10.48
C THR A 586 -0.86 6.09 11.60
N ALA A 587 -2.04 6.09 12.20
CA ALA A 587 -2.43 7.09 13.18
C ALA A 587 -3.08 6.44 14.40
N LEU A 588 -2.55 6.77 15.57
CA LEU A 588 -3.07 6.40 16.89
C LEU A 588 -3.60 7.67 17.55
N THR A 589 -4.88 7.70 17.93
CA THR A 589 -5.48 8.88 18.58
C THR A 589 -5.91 8.56 20.02
N LEU A 590 -5.42 9.34 21.00
CA LEU A 590 -5.74 9.17 22.41
C LEU A 590 -6.10 10.51 23.06
N THR A 591 -7.06 10.51 23.98
CA THR A 591 -7.34 11.68 24.83
C THR A 591 -6.47 11.62 26.09
N LEU A 592 -5.45 12.49 26.17
CA LEU A 592 -4.49 12.48 27.28
C LEU A 592 -4.67 13.66 28.24
N ASP A 593 -4.59 13.36 29.53
CA ASP A 593 -4.52 14.36 30.61
C ASP A 593 -3.08 14.86 30.83
N GLY A 594 -2.93 15.99 31.52
CA GLY A 594 -1.61 16.54 31.83
C GLY A 594 -0.75 15.59 32.65
N GLY A 595 0.45 15.30 32.16
CA GLY A 595 1.31 14.29 32.76
C GLY A 595 2.55 14.00 31.90
N SER A 596 3.38 13.10 32.42
CA SER A 596 4.56 12.58 31.73
C SER A 596 4.24 11.17 31.23
N TYR A 597 4.35 10.97 29.92
CA TYR A 597 4.15 9.70 29.24
C TYR A 597 5.50 9.23 28.69
N GLN A 598 5.60 7.93 28.42
CA GLN A 598 6.79 7.35 27.82
C GLN A 598 6.44 6.74 26.47
N LEU A 599 7.07 7.23 25.42
CA LEU A 599 7.07 6.61 24.11
C LEU A 599 8.12 5.50 24.11
N TYR A 600 7.70 4.25 23.92
CA TYR A 600 8.57 3.10 23.80
C TYR A 600 8.63 2.66 22.35
N CYS A 601 9.86 2.53 21.85
CA CYS A 601 10.19 2.01 20.54
C CYS A 601 11.19 0.87 20.72
N PRO A 602 10.71 -0.37 20.81
CA PRO A 602 11.55 -1.56 20.89
C PRO A 602 12.60 -1.57 19.76
N GLY A 603 13.86 -1.79 20.12
CA GLY A 603 14.99 -1.79 19.17
C GLY A 603 15.53 -0.42 18.78
N ALA A 604 14.95 0.70 19.24
CA ALA A 604 15.48 2.05 18.98
C ALA A 604 16.57 2.46 19.99
N ASN A 605 17.34 3.50 19.69
CA ASN A 605 18.32 4.04 20.63
C ASN A 605 18.17 5.57 20.80
N PRO A 606 17.59 6.05 21.92
CA PRO A 606 17.06 5.27 23.04
C PRO A 606 15.69 4.63 22.71
N GLU A 607 15.41 3.46 23.29
CA GLU A 607 14.10 2.79 23.16
C GLU A 607 13.00 3.58 23.86
N MET A 608 13.33 4.24 24.98
CA MET A 608 12.38 5.02 25.78
C MET A 608 12.60 6.51 25.60
N GLN A 609 11.53 7.25 25.30
CA GLN A 609 11.53 8.70 25.17
C GLN A 609 10.39 9.33 25.97
N THR A 610 10.64 10.49 26.57
CA THR A 610 9.61 11.19 27.37
C THR A 610 8.74 12.08 26.48
N PHE A 611 7.42 11.93 26.60
CA PHE A 611 6.42 12.79 25.98
C PHE A 611 5.61 13.53 27.06
N THR A 612 5.50 14.85 26.97
CA THR A 612 4.89 15.67 28.02
C THR A 612 3.56 16.28 27.58
N VAL A 613 2.49 16.02 28.32
CA VAL A 613 1.17 16.62 28.08
C VAL A 613 0.94 17.73 29.08
N ILE A 614 0.58 18.92 28.59
CA ILE A 614 0.49 20.16 29.37
C ILE A 614 -0.97 20.58 29.54
N GLY A 615 -1.37 20.82 30.78
CA GLY A 615 -2.71 21.30 31.11
C GLY A 615 -3.60 20.18 31.64
N ARG A 616 -4.91 20.30 31.47
CA ARG A 616 -5.87 19.27 31.82
C ARG A 616 -6.84 19.11 30.65
N ALA A 617 -7.17 17.88 30.29
CA ALA A 617 -8.13 17.64 29.23
C ALA A 617 -9.46 18.28 29.63
N ALA A 618 -10.12 18.94 28.68
CA ALA A 618 -11.44 19.47 28.94
C ALA A 618 -12.39 18.31 29.28
N ALA A 619 -13.23 18.47 30.31
CA ALA A 619 -14.27 17.50 30.57
C ALA A 619 -15.16 17.38 29.32
N GLN A 620 -15.37 16.15 28.85
CA GLN A 620 -16.26 15.84 27.74
C GLN A 620 -17.62 16.50 28.02
N GLN A 621 -18.04 17.44 27.17
CA GLN A 621 -19.31 18.14 27.35
C GLN A 621 -20.44 17.15 27.07
N GLY A 622 -21.34 16.98 28.04
CA GLY A 622 -22.47 16.06 27.92
C GLY A 622 -23.37 16.40 26.73
N GLY A 623 -23.79 15.36 26.01
CA GLY A 623 -24.64 15.44 24.82
C GLY A 623 -24.97 14.05 24.29
N ASN A 624 -26.07 13.93 23.53
CA ASN A 624 -26.59 12.63 23.08
C ASN A 624 -25.55 11.76 22.36
N THR A 625 -24.64 12.34 21.58
CA THR A 625 -23.55 11.62 20.91
C THR A 625 -22.48 11.10 21.87
N ALA A 626 -22.02 11.93 22.80
CA ALA A 626 -21.05 11.51 23.81
C ALA A 626 -21.62 10.42 24.73
N ASP A 627 -22.91 10.53 25.08
CA ASP A 627 -23.62 9.51 25.86
C ASP A 627 -23.74 8.19 25.09
N LEU A 628 -23.99 8.23 23.78
CA LEU A 628 -24.02 7.04 22.92
C LEU A 628 -22.65 6.36 22.82
N LEU A 629 -21.57 7.13 22.67
CA LEU A 629 -20.21 6.60 22.63
C LEU A 629 -19.78 5.99 23.96
N ALA A 630 -20.08 6.67 25.08
CA ALA A 630 -19.80 6.14 26.42
C ALA A 630 -20.61 4.88 26.73
N ALA A 631 -21.89 4.84 26.31
CA ALA A 631 -22.71 3.64 26.38
C ALA A 631 -22.15 2.50 25.51
N GLY A 632 -21.63 2.83 24.32
CA GLY A 632 -20.93 1.91 23.42
C GLY A 632 -19.70 1.28 24.09
N ALA A 633 -18.78 2.10 24.58
CA ALA A 633 -17.56 1.63 25.25
C ALA A 633 -17.88 0.77 26.50
N LYS A 634 -18.91 1.13 27.27
CA LYS A 634 -19.39 0.30 28.39
C LYS A 634 -20.01 -1.02 27.93
N GLY A 635 -20.78 -0.99 26.84
CA GLY A 635 -21.37 -2.19 26.24
C GLY A 635 -20.30 -3.16 25.75
N TYR A 636 -19.25 -2.62 25.13
CA TYR A 636 -18.10 -3.36 24.67
C TYR A 636 -17.30 -4.00 25.82
N ALA A 637 -17.08 -3.28 26.93
CA ALA A 637 -16.53 -3.90 28.14
C ALA A 637 -17.35 -5.13 28.59
N GLY A 638 -18.69 -5.06 28.47
CA GLY A 638 -19.58 -6.19 28.70
C GLY A 638 -19.38 -7.36 27.73
N TYR A 639 -19.15 -7.06 26.45
CA TYR A 639 -18.81 -8.04 25.42
C TYR A 639 -17.48 -8.75 25.75
N VAL A 640 -16.40 -8.00 26.03
CA VAL A 640 -15.09 -8.55 26.40
C VAL A 640 -15.19 -9.49 27.61
N ASN A 641 -15.91 -9.06 28.65
CA ASN A 641 -16.15 -9.91 29.82
C ASN A 641 -16.85 -11.22 29.45
N GLY A 642 -17.86 -11.17 28.57
CA GLY A 642 -18.58 -12.35 28.11
C GLY A 642 -17.72 -13.29 27.26
N VAL A 643 -16.87 -12.74 26.40
CA VAL A 643 -15.93 -13.51 25.58
C VAL A 643 -14.86 -14.17 26.46
N ALA A 644 -14.31 -13.46 27.45
CA ALA A 644 -13.33 -14.03 28.38
C ALA A 644 -13.93 -15.15 29.25
N ASP A 645 -15.19 -15.03 29.68
CA ASP A 645 -15.90 -16.10 30.40
C ASP A 645 -16.17 -17.33 29.51
N ALA A 646 -16.48 -17.09 28.22
CA ALA A 646 -16.64 -18.16 27.24
C ALA A 646 -15.31 -18.86 26.94
N MET A 647 -14.22 -18.10 26.82
CA MET A 647 -12.85 -18.62 26.68
C MET A 647 -12.47 -19.52 27.86
N LEU A 648 -12.70 -19.06 29.09
CA LEU A 648 -12.42 -19.85 30.30
C LEU A 648 -13.18 -21.19 30.32
N THR A 649 -14.40 -21.19 29.78
CA THR A 649 -15.20 -22.41 29.65
C THR A 649 -14.62 -23.34 28.57
N ALA A 650 -14.28 -22.80 27.40
CA ALA A 650 -13.75 -23.58 26.28
C ALA A 650 -12.36 -24.16 26.58
N VAL A 651 -11.47 -23.38 27.20
CA VAL A 651 -10.15 -23.85 27.65
C VAL A 651 -10.29 -24.92 28.73
N GLY A 652 -11.26 -24.82 29.64
CA GLY A 652 -11.54 -25.88 30.61
C GLY A 652 -12.01 -27.20 29.97
N ILE A 653 -12.71 -27.16 28.83
CA ILE A 653 -13.08 -28.35 28.05
C ILE A 653 -11.83 -28.96 27.41
N LEU A 654 -10.99 -28.12 26.78
CA LEU A 654 -9.72 -28.54 26.18
C LEU A 654 -8.78 -29.18 27.22
N GLU A 655 -8.61 -28.55 28.39
CA GLU A 655 -7.83 -29.06 29.51
C GLU A 655 -8.34 -30.44 29.95
N ALA A 656 -9.65 -30.60 30.14
CA ALA A 656 -10.24 -31.86 30.57
C ALA A 656 -9.96 -33.02 29.59
N ASP A 657 -9.99 -32.77 28.28
CA ASP A 657 -9.67 -33.78 27.27
C ASP A 657 -8.15 -34.05 27.17
N ILE A 658 -7.31 -33.04 27.42
CA ILE A 658 -5.85 -33.23 27.55
C ILE A 658 -5.54 -34.08 28.79
N ASP A 659 -6.14 -33.80 29.95
CA ASP A 659 -5.94 -34.56 31.18
C ASP A 659 -6.36 -36.02 31.04
N ALA A 660 -7.46 -36.26 30.32
CA ALA A 660 -7.94 -37.59 29.98
C ALA A 660 -7.05 -38.34 28.95
N GLY A 661 -6.10 -37.65 28.31
CA GLY A 661 -5.26 -38.21 27.25
C GLY A 661 -5.98 -38.41 25.91
N ASN A 662 -7.11 -37.71 25.69
CA ASN A 662 -7.95 -37.86 24.50
C ASN A 662 -7.43 -36.98 23.34
N LEU A 663 -6.30 -37.35 22.72
CA LEU A 663 -5.66 -36.56 21.66
C LEU A 663 -6.61 -36.13 20.53
N ALA A 664 -7.48 -37.03 20.06
CA ALA A 664 -8.42 -36.72 18.97
C ALA A 664 -9.45 -35.65 19.36
N LYS A 665 -9.91 -35.63 20.62
CA LYS A 665 -10.82 -34.61 21.10
C LYS A 665 -10.08 -33.30 21.39
N ALA A 666 -8.92 -33.36 22.03
CA ALA A 666 -8.09 -32.18 22.27
C ALA A 666 -7.78 -31.43 20.96
N ARG A 667 -7.44 -32.14 19.87
CA ARG A 667 -7.26 -31.54 18.53
C ARG A 667 -8.53 -30.91 17.94
N ALA A 668 -9.71 -31.41 18.32
CA ALA A 668 -10.99 -30.86 17.86
C ALA A 668 -11.44 -29.65 18.69
N GLU A 669 -11.15 -29.64 19.99
CA GLU A 669 -11.50 -28.56 20.92
C GLU A 669 -10.56 -27.37 20.84
N TYR A 670 -9.27 -27.59 20.51
CA TYR A 670 -8.29 -26.51 20.34
C TYR A 670 -8.77 -25.37 19.41
N PRO A 671 -9.17 -25.65 18.15
CA PRO A 671 -9.70 -24.61 17.24
C PRO A 671 -11.08 -24.05 17.63
N LEU A 672 -11.72 -24.59 18.67
CA LEU A 672 -12.97 -24.05 19.24
C LEU A 672 -12.71 -23.14 20.44
N ALA A 673 -11.59 -23.32 21.14
CA ALA A 673 -11.19 -22.51 22.28
C ALA A 673 -10.42 -21.26 21.88
N ARG A 674 -9.49 -21.38 20.93
CA ARG A 674 -8.62 -20.31 20.47
C ARG A 674 -9.35 -19.04 20.00
N PRO A 675 -10.44 -19.11 19.20
CA PRO A 675 -11.05 -17.90 18.62
C PRO A 675 -11.71 -16.95 19.63
N PHE A 676 -11.85 -17.35 20.90
CA PHE A 676 -12.29 -16.41 21.93
C PHE A 676 -11.17 -15.43 22.33
N TYR A 677 -9.91 -15.82 22.23
CA TYR A 677 -8.78 -14.94 22.50
C TYR A 677 -8.66 -13.87 21.41
N GLU A 678 -8.54 -14.30 20.16
CA GLU A 678 -8.47 -13.47 18.93
C GLU A 678 -9.55 -12.36 18.90
N ARG A 679 -10.78 -12.69 19.31
CA ARG A 679 -11.91 -11.74 19.32
C ARG A 679 -11.77 -10.54 20.27
N ILE A 680 -10.89 -10.63 21.26
CA ILE A 680 -10.68 -9.58 22.26
C ILE A 680 -9.22 -9.11 22.31
N GLU A 681 -8.37 -9.56 21.39
CA GLU A 681 -6.94 -9.22 21.30
C GLU A 681 -6.72 -7.72 20.99
N SER A 682 -7.65 -7.07 20.29
CA SER A 682 -7.58 -5.62 20.00
C SER A 682 -7.60 -4.70 21.22
N ASP A 683 -8.10 -5.19 22.36
CA ASP A 683 -8.44 -4.37 23.52
C ASP A 683 -7.30 -4.28 24.54
N VAL A 684 -6.15 -4.78 24.13
CA VAL A 684 -5.17 -5.38 25.00
C VAL A 684 -3.87 -4.64 24.89
N ASN A 685 -3.90 -3.35 25.22
CA ASN A 685 -2.68 -2.59 25.49
C ASN A 685 -1.98 -3.16 26.76
N GLY A 686 -1.43 -4.37 26.64
CA GLY A 686 -0.80 -5.24 27.63
C GLY A 686 -1.74 -5.72 28.75
N PHE A 687 -2.25 -6.96 28.71
CA PHE A 687 -2.90 -7.63 29.85
C PHE A 687 -1.88 -7.91 30.98
N ILE A 688 -1.34 -6.86 31.58
CA ILE A 688 -0.28 -6.92 32.57
C ILE A 688 -0.89 -7.19 33.95
N LEU A 689 -0.37 -8.21 34.63
CA LEU A 689 -0.71 -8.50 36.00
C LEU A 689 -0.30 -7.34 36.94
N PRO A 690 -1.11 -7.02 37.95
CA PRO A 690 -0.78 -5.98 38.92
C PRO A 690 0.61 -6.18 39.54
N GLY A 691 1.47 -5.16 39.45
CA GLY A 691 2.82 -5.17 40.00
C GLY A 691 3.94 -5.51 39.00
N PHE A 692 3.59 -5.93 37.79
CA PHE A 692 4.54 -6.15 36.69
C PHE A 692 4.64 -4.92 35.78
N LYS A 693 5.75 -4.84 35.04
CA LYS A 693 5.96 -3.82 34.01
C LYS A 693 5.49 -4.37 32.66
N ALA A 694 5.08 -3.50 31.74
CA ALA A 694 4.77 -3.89 30.36
C ALA A 694 5.92 -4.68 29.68
N THR A 695 7.17 -4.32 29.98
CA THR A 695 8.37 -4.98 29.44
C THR A 695 8.74 -6.29 30.15
N ASP A 696 7.91 -6.79 31.08
CA ASP A 696 8.18 -8.01 31.85
C ASP A 696 7.18 -9.11 31.45
N ASN A 697 7.61 -9.95 30.49
CA ASN A 697 6.81 -11.02 29.92
C ASN A 697 6.33 -12.05 30.96
N ALA A 698 7.00 -12.17 32.11
CA ALA A 698 6.55 -13.07 33.18
C ALA A 698 5.23 -12.64 33.83
N GLY A 699 4.82 -11.39 33.64
CA GLY A 699 3.54 -10.86 34.12
C GLY A 699 2.60 -10.39 33.01
N ASN A 700 2.95 -10.61 31.74
CA ASN A 700 2.11 -10.23 30.62
C ASN A 700 1.21 -11.41 30.23
N LEU A 701 -0.08 -11.34 30.56
CA LEU A 701 -1.02 -12.42 30.24
C LEU A 701 -1.27 -12.57 28.75
N ASP A 702 -1.10 -11.51 27.97
CA ASP A 702 -1.22 -11.60 26.52
C ASP A 702 -0.10 -12.52 25.97
N TYR A 703 1.13 -12.20 26.36
CA TYR A 703 2.29 -13.04 26.10
C TYR A 703 2.16 -14.48 26.63
N LEU A 704 1.68 -14.68 27.86
CA LEU A 704 1.60 -16.01 28.48
C LEU A 704 0.46 -16.88 27.93
N VAL A 705 -0.58 -16.27 27.34
CA VAL A 705 -1.71 -16.99 26.74
C VAL A 705 -1.43 -17.31 25.27
N ASP A 706 -0.81 -16.39 24.54
CA ASP A 706 -0.69 -16.43 23.08
C ASP A 706 0.75 -16.42 22.56
N MET A 707 1.63 -17.09 23.30
CA MET A 707 3.07 -17.11 22.99
C MET A 707 3.39 -17.89 21.71
N ARG A 708 3.92 -17.23 20.68
CA ARG A 708 4.21 -17.81 19.36
C ARG A 708 5.64 -18.35 19.26
N ALA A 709 5.88 -19.21 18.27
CA ALA A 709 7.22 -19.72 18.01
C ALA A 709 8.21 -18.62 17.55
N SER A 710 7.69 -17.52 17.00
CA SER A 710 8.46 -16.39 16.45
C SER A 710 8.96 -15.41 17.52
N ASN A 711 8.31 -15.34 18.69
CA ASN A 711 8.56 -14.30 19.72
C ASN A 711 9.00 -14.86 21.09
N LEU A 712 9.69 -16.02 21.11
CA LEU A 712 10.06 -16.70 22.36
C LEU A 712 11.08 -15.93 23.23
N ASP A 713 10.74 -15.76 24.52
CA ASP A 713 11.61 -15.25 25.58
C ASP A 713 12.27 -16.43 26.31
N PRO A 714 13.60 -16.59 26.17
CA PRO A 714 14.32 -17.69 26.82
C PRO A 714 14.26 -17.66 28.36
N GLN A 715 13.97 -16.51 28.97
CA GLN A 715 13.88 -16.38 30.43
C GLN A 715 12.54 -16.87 30.97
N VAL A 716 11.48 -16.78 30.17
CA VAL A 716 10.13 -17.21 30.54
C VAL A 716 9.89 -18.67 30.16
N GLY A 717 10.31 -19.08 28.96
CA GLY A 717 9.99 -20.41 28.40
C GLY A 717 8.76 -20.35 27.50
N TRP A 718 8.32 -21.47 26.90
CA TRP A 718 7.20 -21.49 25.95
C TRP A 718 5.90 -22.01 26.58
N HIS A 719 4.88 -21.14 26.64
CA HIS A 719 3.60 -21.37 27.32
C HIS A 719 2.40 -21.17 26.39
N GLY A 720 1.19 -21.25 26.93
CA GLY A 720 -0.02 -20.81 26.24
C GLY A 720 -0.57 -21.77 25.17
N PHE A 721 -1.43 -21.23 24.30
CA PHE A 721 -2.10 -21.98 23.24
C PHE A 721 -1.12 -22.68 22.30
N HIS A 722 -0.11 -21.99 21.77
CA HIS A 722 0.80 -22.57 20.77
C HIS A 722 1.77 -23.63 21.33
N ALA A 723 2.11 -23.56 22.62
CA ALA A 723 2.87 -24.64 23.25
C ALA A 723 2.04 -25.95 23.30
N ILE A 724 0.73 -25.84 23.55
CA ILE A 724 -0.21 -26.95 23.49
C ILE A 724 -0.43 -27.40 22.03
N GLU A 725 -0.58 -26.45 21.10
CA GLU A 725 -0.70 -26.71 19.66
C GLU A 725 0.44 -27.58 19.13
N ARG A 726 1.70 -27.20 19.45
CA ARG A 726 2.89 -27.98 19.10
C ARG A 726 2.77 -29.44 19.57
N ASP A 727 2.39 -29.64 20.83
CA ASP A 727 2.28 -30.98 21.39
C ASP A 727 1.13 -31.77 20.74
N LEU A 728 -0.01 -31.13 20.51
CA LEU A 728 -1.17 -31.79 19.91
C LEU A 728 -0.95 -32.08 18.42
N PHE A 729 -0.42 -31.18 17.62
CA PHE A 729 -0.40 -31.26 16.16
C PHE A 729 0.96 -31.69 15.59
N GLN A 730 2.08 -31.20 16.14
CA GLN A 730 3.41 -31.57 15.66
C GLN A 730 3.91 -32.88 16.28
N THR A 731 3.95 -32.97 17.61
CA THR A 731 4.43 -34.20 18.27
C THR A 731 3.36 -35.30 18.24
N GLY A 732 2.09 -34.89 18.30
CA GLY A 732 0.95 -35.81 18.28
C GLY A 732 0.86 -36.66 19.54
N GLN A 733 1.31 -36.12 20.67
CA GLN A 733 1.33 -36.84 21.95
C GLN A 733 0.92 -35.90 23.09
N ILE A 734 0.09 -36.43 24.00
CA ILE A 734 -0.18 -35.78 25.27
C ILE A 734 0.79 -36.34 26.30
N THR A 735 1.60 -35.47 26.89
CA THR A 735 2.57 -35.80 27.95
C THR A 735 2.19 -35.13 29.27
N ASP A 736 2.89 -35.46 30.36
CA ASP A 736 2.73 -34.76 31.64
C ASP A 736 3.05 -33.26 31.51
N HIS A 737 3.97 -32.91 30.61
CA HIS A 737 4.27 -31.52 30.29
C HIS A 737 3.10 -30.83 29.58
N THR A 738 2.47 -31.50 28.62
CA THR A 738 1.28 -30.98 27.91
C THR A 738 0.12 -30.73 28.88
N LYS A 739 -0.07 -31.62 29.87
CA LYS A 739 -1.07 -31.43 30.94
C LYS A 739 -0.74 -30.22 31.84
N ALA A 740 0.53 -30.05 32.20
CA ALA A 740 0.97 -28.89 32.96
C ALA A 740 0.72 -27.57 32.20
N LEU A 741 1.00 -27.53 30.88
CA LEU A 741 0.71 -26.39 30.02
C LEU A 741 -0.79 -26.08 29.94
N ALA A 742 -1.65 -27.11 29.83
CA ALA A 742 -3.09 -26.92 29.79
C ALA A 742 -3.65 -26.34 31.10
N ALA A 743 -3.19 -26.85 32.24
CA ALA A 743 -3.57 -26.32 33.56
C ALA A 743 -3.07 -24.88 33.79
N GLU A 744 -1.87 -24.57 33.28
CA GLU A 744 -1.33 -23.21 33.30
C GLU A 744 -2.16 -22.27 32.42
N LEU A 745 -2.49 -22.66 31.19
CA LEU A 745 -3.32 -21.87 30.30
C LEU A 745 -4.68 -21.58 30.94
N GLN A 746 -5.34 -22.58 31.55
CA GLN A 746 -6.60 -22.37 32.26
C GLN A 746 -6.45 -21.37 33.42
N THR A 747 -5.32 -21.42 34.14
CA THR A 747 -5.01 -20.48 35.23
C THR A 747 -4.83 -19.06 34.70
N ASN A 748 -4.07 -18.88 33.62
CA ASN A 748 -3.82 -17.59 33.00
C ASN A 748 -5.10 -16.98 32.41
N VAL A 749 -5.93 -17.78 31.76
CA VAL A 749 -7.25 -17.36 31.27
C VAL A 749 -8.19 -16.97 32.41
N ALA A 750 -8.13 -17.66 33.56
CA ALA A 750 -8.90 -17.28 34.75
C ALA A 750 -8.42 -15.96 35.38
N LEU A 751 -7.11 -15.68 35.33
CA LEU A 751 -6.55 -14.39 35.73
C LEU A 751 -6.98 -13.30 34.75
N LEU A 752 -6.92 -13.59 33.46
CA LEU A 752 -7.35 -12.69 32.40
C LEU A 752 -8.83 -12.30 32.54
N ALA A 753 -9.72 -13.28 32.73
CA ALA A 753 -11.14 -13.03 32.96
C ALA A 753 -11.39 -12.12 34.18
N LYS A 754 -10.52 -12.17 35.21
CA LYS A 754 -10.61 -11.23 36.35
C LYS A 754 -10.06 -9.85 35.98
N LEU A 755 -8.96 -9.78 35.24
CA LEU A 755 -8.30 -8.54 34.85
C LEU A 755 -9.19 -7.69 33.93
N VAL A 756 -9.80 -8.28 32.91
CA VAL A 756 -10.64 -7.55 31.93
C VAL A 756 -11.79 -6.78 32.58
N ARG A 757 -12.31 -7.26 33.71
CA ARG A 757 -13.37 -6.60 34.50
C ARG A 757 -12.90 -5.31 35.19
N THR A 758 -11.59 -5.11 35.30
CA THR A 758 -10.98 -3.92 35.91
C THR A 758 -10.62 -2.86 34.88
N ILE A 759 -10.69 -3.20 33.59
CA ILE A 759 -10.35 -2.32 32.48
C ILE A 759 -11.55 -1.42 32.18
N SER A 760 -11.26 -0.14 31.94
CA SER A 760 -12.22 0.83 31.43
C SER A 760 -11.77 1.23 30.04
N PHE A 761 -12.69 1.17 29.08
CA PHE A 761 -12.43 1.56 27.70
C PHE A 761 -12.93 2.96 27.42
N ALA A 762 -12.10 3.79 26.80
CA ALA A 762 -12.53 4.99 26.12
C ALA A 762 -13.09 4.64 24.73
N PRO A 763 -14.02 5.42 24.17
CA PRO A 763 -14.56 5.17 22.84
C PRO A 763 -13.49 5.11 21.72
N GLU A 764 -12.43 5.90 21.80
CA GLU A 764 -11.31 5.84 20.85
C GLU A 764 -10.47 4.56 20.98
N ASP A 765 -10.41 3.93 22.16
CA ASP A 765 -9.67 2.67 22.37
C ASP A 765 -10.26 1.55 21.49
N LEU A 766 -11.59 1.50 21.37
CA LEU A 766 -12.28 0.53 20.51
C LEU A 766 -11.88 0.70 19.04
N ALA A 767 -11.75 1.93 18.57
CA ALA A 767 -11.41 2.22 17.18
C ALA A 767 -9.93 1.95 16.90
N ASN A 768 -9.05 2.33 17.83
CA ASN A 768 -7.61 2.07 17.74
C ASN A 768 -7.34 0.56 17.78
N GLY A 769 -7.94 -0.15 18.74
CA GLY A 769 -7.81 -1.60 18.85
C GLY A 769 -8.27 -2.33 17.59
N ALA A 770 -9.46 -1.98 17.07
CA ALA A 770 -9.97 -2.57 15.83
C ALA A 770 -9.06 -2.32 14.62
N ALA A 771 -8.36 -1.17 14.58
CA ALA A 771 -7.41 -0.87 13.53
C ALA A 771 -6.11 -1.68 13.69
N SER A 772 -5.58 -1.78 14.91
CA SER A 772 -4.36 -2.54 15.24
C SER A 772 -4.53 -4.03 14.91
N LEU A 773 -5.63 -4.63 15.34
CA LEU A 773 -5.93 -6.04 15.12
C LEU A 773 -5.96 -6.42 13.63
N LEU A 774 -6.59 -5.59 12.81
CA LEU A 774 -6.63 -5.82 11.36
C LEU A 774 -5.27 -5.57 10.67
N GLU A 775 -4.41 -4.76 11.28
CA GLU A 775 -3.04 -4.57 10.83
C GLU A 775 -2.17 -5.79 11.11
N GLU A 776 -2.31 -6.38 12.30
CA GLU A 776 -1.63 -7.62 12.67
C GLU A 776 -2.02 -8.74 11.69
N VAL A 777 -3.33 -8.92 11.42
CA VAL A 777 -3.78 -9.92 10.43
C VAL A 777 -3.13 -9.71 9.08
N GLN A 778 -3.00 -8.45 8.64
CA GLN A 778 -2.47 -8.13 7.32
C GLN A 778 -0.98 -8.49 7.18
N THR A 779 -0.23 -8.51 8.28
CA THR A 779 1.22 -8.30 8.21
C THR A 779 2.02 -9.44 8.84
N THR A 780 1.61 -9.92 10.02
CA THR A 780 2.23 -11.04 10.73
C THR A 780 1.42 -12.31 10.49
N LYS A 781 0.14 -12.34 10.91
CA LYS A 781 -0.71 -13.55 10.81
C LYS A 781 -0.94 -14.01 9.36
N ILE A 782 -0.92 -13.09 8.39
CA ILE A 782 -1.02 -13.46 6.96
C ILE A 782 0.07 -14.42 6.48
N THR A 783 1.22 -14.43 7.17
CA THR A 783 2.36 -15.31 6.84
C THR A 783 2.11 -16.74 7.30
N GLY A 784 1.06 -16.99 8.09
CA GLY A 784 0.77 -18.25 8.74
C GLY A 784 1.80 -18.62 9.80
N GLU A 785 2.36 -17.61 10.49
CA GLU A 785 3.27 -17.81 11.63
C GLU A 785 2.54 -18.11 12.93
N GLU A 786 1.27 -17.71 12.97
CA GLU A 786 0.36 -17.80 14.10
C GLU A 786 0.11 -19.28 14.45
N GLU A 787 -0.46 -20.04 13.52
CA GLU A 787 -0.78 -21.46 13.70
C GLU A 787 0.21 -22.34 12.94
N ALA A 788 1.46 -22.29 13.40
CA ALA A 788 2.60 -22.93 12.75
C ALA A 788 2.47 -24.46 12.59
N PHE A 789 1.64 -25.12 13.42
CA PHE A 789 1.50 -26.59 13.44
C PHE A 789 0.11 -27.09 13.03
N SER A 790 -0.95 -26.39 13.43
CA SER A 790 -2.34 -26.78 13.18
C SER A 790 -2.87 -26.20 11.85
N HIS A 791 -2.30 -25.06 11.42
CA HIS A 791 -2.68 -24.31 10.23
C HIS A 791 -4.14 -23.81 10.24
N ILE A 792 -4.69 -23.49 11.41
CA ILE A 792 -6.05 -22.93 11.54
C ILE A 792 -6.07 -21.39 11.43
N ASP A 793 -5.05 -20.75 10.86
CA ASP A 793 -4.91 -19.28 10.84
C ASP A 793 -6.13 -18.55 10.27
N LEU A 794 -6.89 -19.17 9.35
CA LEU A 794 -8.14 -18.58 8.84
C LEU A 794 -9.24 -18.48 9.89
N VAL A 795 -9.21 -19.31 10.94
CA VAL A 795 -10.08 -19.21 12.11
C VAL A 795 -9.69 -17.98 12.92
N ASP A 796 -8.39 -17.73 13.09
CA ASP A 796 -7.86 -16.57 13.80
C ASP A 796 -8.20 -15.28 13.07
N PHE A 797 -7.96 -15.22 11.75
CA PHE A 797 -8.32 -14.05 10.93
C PHE A 797 -9.81 -13.69 11.05
N VAL A 798 -10.67 -14.70 11.21
CA VAL A 798 -12.12 -14.49 11.39
C VAL A 798 -12.41 -14.00 12.80
N GLY A 799 -11.73 -14.54 13.82
CA GLY A 799 -11.80 -14.06 15.19
C GLY A 799 -11.43 -12.58 15.28
N ASP A 800 -10.32 -12.20 14.64
CA ASP A 800 -9.80 -10.83 14.60
C ASP A 800 -10.77 -9.87 13.90
N VAL A 801 -11.26 -10.27 12.72
CA VAL A 801 -12.23 -9.47 11.96
C VAL A 801 -13.56 -9.36 12.71
N GLU A 802 -14.00 -10.39 13.43
CA GLU A 802 -15.20 -10.36 14.27
C GLU A 802 -15.01 -9.42 15.47
N GLY A 803 -13.85 -9.48 16.16
CA GLY A 803 -13.49 -8.59 17.26
C GLY A 803 -13.50 -7.13 16.83
N ALA A 804 -12.77 -6.81 15.76
CA ALA A 804 -12.73 -5.47 15.17
C ALA A 804 -14.13 -4.99 14.72
N GLN A 805 -14.94 -5.88 14.15
CA GLN A 805 -16.32 -5.57 13.78
C GLN A 805 -17.18 -5.24 15.01
N GLN A 806 -17.03 -5.98 16.11
CA GLN A 806 -17.79 -5.73 17.32
C GLN A 806 -17.40 -4.41 17.99
N ALA A 807 -16.11 -4.12 18.10
CA ALA A 807 -15.63 -2.83 18.58
C ALA A 807 -16.27 -1.68 17.80
N PHE A 808 -16.29 -1.78 16.46
CA PHE A 808 -16.97 -0.81 15.61
C PHE A 808 -18.50 -0.80 15.81
N ALA A 809 -19.16 -1.95 15.97
CA ALA A 809 -20.61 -2.04 16.16
C ALA A 809 -21.07 -1.33 17.44
N PHE A 810 -20.28 -1.36 18.51
CA PHE A 810 -20.56 -0.60 19.73
C PHE A 810 -20.36 0.92 19.57
N LEU A 811 -19.49 1.34 18.65
CA LEU A 811 -19.33 2.76 18.28
C LEU A 811 -20.36 3.23 17.25
N GLU A 812 -20.96 2.32 16.47
CA GLU A 812 -21.86 2.62 15.35
C GLU A 812 -22.97 3.63 15.70
N PRO A 813 -23.71 3.52 16.83
CA PRO A 813 -24.77 4.48 17.14
C PRO A 813 -24.24 5.91 17.32
N GLY A 814 -23.10 6.08 17.98
CA GLY A 814 -22.44 7.38 18.13
C GLY A 814 -21.86 7.86 16.79
N MET A 815 -21.20 6.99 16.06
CA MET A 815 -20.62 7.29 14.75
C MET A 815 -21.66 7.65 13.69
N GLN A 816 -22.88 7.10 13.77
CA GLN A 816 -23.98 7.48 12.89
C GLN A 816 -24.42 8.93 13.10
N THR A 817 -24.19 9.49 14.29
CA THR A 817 -24.42 10.92 14.55
C THR A 817 -23.25 11.81 14.14
N ILE A 818 -22.01 11.28 14.20
CA ILE A 818 -20.78 12.04 13.87
C ILE A 818 -20.51 12.06 12.37
N ASP A 819 -20.49 10.90 11.74
CA ASP A 819 -20.18 10.75 10.31
C ASP A 819 -20.88 9.51 9.71
N PRO A 820 -22.19 9.60 9.40
CA PRO A 820 -22.95 8.48 8.83
C PRO A 820 -22.36 7.94 7.52
N ALA A 821 -21.64 8.78 6.77
CA ALA A 821 -21.02 8.37 5.51
C ALA A 821 -19.80 7.46 5.74
N LEU A 822 -18.98 7.78 6.74
CA LEU A 822 -17.87 6.93 7.15
C LEU A 822 -18.39 5.63 7.77
N THR A 823 -19.41 5.71 8.63
CA THR A 823 -20.06 4.54 9.26
C THR A 823 -20.54 3.53 8.22
N GLU A 824 -21.31 3.97 7.21
CA GLU A 824 -21.80 3.07 6.15
C GLU A 824 -20.67 2.53 5.27
N ARG A 825 -19.59 3.29 5.06
CA ARG A 825 -18.42 2.80 4.34
C ARG A 825 -17.71 1.67 5.09
N VAL A 826 -17.52 1.84 6.40
CA VAL A 826 -16.89 0.83 7.26
C VAL A 826 -17.74 -0.44 7.31
N LYS A 827 -19.06 -0.31 7.50
CA LYS A 827 -20.00 -1.45 7.44
C LYS A 827 -19.92 -2.21 6.12
N ALA A 828 -19.98 -1.49 5.00
CA ALA A 828 -19.89 -2.09 3.68
C ALA A 828 -18.54 -2.79 3.45
N GLN A 829 -17.46 -2.28 4.05
CA GLN A 829 -16.15 -2.89 3.93
C GLN A 829 -16.01 -4.14 4.80
N PHE A 830 -16.51 -4.14 6.04
CA PHE A 830 -16.57 -5.35 6.88
C PHE A 830 -17.40 -6.43 6.19
N ALA A 831 -18.56 -6.08 5.63
CA ALA A 831 -19.40 -7.02 4.89
C ALA A 831 -18.66 -7.68 3.71
N LYS A 832 -17.80 -6.95 3.00
CA LYS A 832 -16.97 -7.51 1.91
C LYS A 832 -15.90 -8.46 2.43
N VAL A 833 -15.22 -8.10 3.51
CA VAL A 833 -14.18 -8.94 4.12
C VAL A 833 -14.81 -10.24 4.65
N ILE A 834 -15.91 -10.14 5.37
CA ILE A 834 -16.66 -11.31 5.87
C ILE A 834 -17.15 -12.19 4.72
N ALA A 835 -17.74 -11.60 3.67
CA ALA A 835 -18.17 -12.37 2.50
C ALA A 835 -17.00 -13.07 1.79
N MET A 836 -15.80 -12.49 1.82
CA MET A 836 -14.59 -13.14 1.31
C MET A 836 -14.15 -14.29 2.22
N LEU A 837 -14.08 -14.07 3.54
CA LEU A 837 -13.69 -15.09 4.51
C LEU A 837 -14.68 -16.27 4.50
N ASP A 838 -15.97 -16.01 4.31
CA ASP A 838 -17.01 -17.03 4.20
C ASP A 838 -16.77 -18.00 3.02
N THR A 839 -16.03 -17.59 1.98
CA THR A 839 -15.66 -18.49 0.87
C THR A 839 -14.71 -19.61 1.28
N TYR A 840 -14.03 -19.46 2.41
CA TYR A 840 -13.12 -20.47 2.97
C TYR A 840 -13.79 -21.34 4.04
N ARG A 841 -15.11 -21.22 4.27
CA ARG A 841 -15.80 -22.09 5.23
C ARG A 841 -15.72 -23.55 4.81
N ASP A 842 -15.30 -24.37 5.76
CA ASP A 842 -15.33 -25.82 5.64
C ASP A 842 -15.86 -26.43 6.93
N ARG A 843 -17.11 -26.92 6.89
CA ARG A 843 -17.77 -27.53 8.05
C ARG A 843 -17.17 -28.86 8.47
N SER A 844 -16.29 -29.44 7.65
CA SER A 844 -15.60 -30.69 7.97
C SER A 844 -14.35 -30.48 8.82
N ILE A 845 -13.84 -29.25 8.89
CA ILE A 845 -12.69 -28.87 9.70
C ILE A 845 -13.18 -28.30 11.04
N PRO A 846 -12.66 -28.79 12.19
CA PRO A 846 -12.89 -28.16 13.49
C PRO A 846 -12.48 -26.67 13.46
N GLY A 847 -13.35 -25.78 13.93
CA GLY A 847 -13.20 -24.32 13.74
C GLY A 847 -13.95 -23.76 12.52
N GLY A 848 -14.35 -24.61 11.56
CA GLY A 848 -15.31 -24.25 10.50
C GLY A 848 -14.73 -23.54 9.27
N TYR A 849 -13.41 -23.47 9.15
CA TYR A 849 -12.67 -22.86 8.04
C TYR A 849 -11.59 -23.80 7.50
N ALA A 850 -11.24 -23.63 6.23
CA ALA A 850 -10.16 -24.37 5.60
C ALA A 850 -8.80 -24.11 6.28
N LEU A 851 -7.89 -25.08 6.19
CA LEU A 851 -6.54 -24.91 6.73
C LEU A 851 -5.71 -23.97 5.86
N TYR A 852 -4.93 -23.09 6.49
CA TYR A 852 -4.10 -22.09 5.84
C TYR A 852 -2.73 -22.66 5.42
N THR A 853 -2.77 -23.70 4.58
CA THR A 853 -1.56 -24.39 4.14
C THR A 853 -0.67 -23.50 3.26
N ALA A 854 0.57 -23.92 3.02
CA ALA A 854 1.47 -23.23 2.09
C ALA A 854 0.86 -22.98 0.70
N GLN A 855 -0.05 -23.84 0.24
CA GLN A 855 -0.76 -23.68 -1.02
C GLN A 855 -1.80 -22.55 -0.95
N VAL A 856 -2.64 -22.54 0.09
CA VAL A 856 -3.65 -21.48 0.30
C VAL A 856 -2.98 -20.12 0.50
N LYS A 857 -1.91 -20.09 1.29
CA LYS A 857 -1.08 -18.89 1.47
C LYS A 857 -0.51 -18.38 0.15
N ALA A 858 0.09 -19.25 -0.66
CA ALA A 858 0.65 -18.84 -1.96
C ALA A 858 -0.41 -18.32 -2.95
N SER A 859 -1.65 -18.83 -2.90
CA SER A 859 -2.73 -18.37 -3.78
C SER A 859 -3.47 -17.13 -3.28
N ASP A 860 -3.74 -17.05 -1.98
CA ASP A 860 -4.76 -16.16 -1.43
C ASP A 860 -4.25 -15.14 -0.41
N ALA A 861 -3.01 -15.25 0.11
CA ALA A 861 -2.47 -14.31 1.09
C ALA A 861 -2.57 -12.85 0.63
N ALA A 862 -2.13 -12.56 -0.60
CA ALA A 862 -2.19 -11.19 -1.15
C ALA A 862 -3.63 -10.67 -1.30
N LYS A 863 -4.57 -11.56 -1.63
CA LYS A 863 -5.98 -11.23 -1.78
C LYS A 863 -6.63 -10.93 -0.42
N LEU A 864 -6.36 -11.76 0.59
CA LEU A 864 -6.83 -11.57 1.97
C LEU A 864 -6.25 -10.29 2.59
N SER A 865 -4.93 -10.12 2.51
CA SER A 865 -4.20 -8.92 2.93
C SER A 865 -4.82 -7.65 2.36
N LYS A 866 -5.05 -7.60 1.04
CA LYS A 866 -5.64 -6.43 0.37
C LYS A 866 -7.08 -6.16 0.80
N ALA A 867 -7.88 -7.19 1.05
CA ALA A 867 -9.27 -7.03 1.47
C ALA A 867 -9.35 -6.42 2.88
N ILE A 868 -8.48 -6.89 3.78
CA ILE A 868 -8.37 -6.44 5.17
C ILE A 868 -7.78 -5.03 5.25
N GLN A 869 -6.73 -4.73 4.47
CA GLN A 869 -6.11 -3.39 4.40
C GLN A 869 -7.12 -2.26 4.16
N ALA A 870 -8.15 -2.53 3.36
CA ALA A 870 -9.16 -1.54 3.03
C ALA A 870 -10.04 -1.13 4.24
N LEU A 871 -9.95 -1.82 5.38
CA LEU A 871 -10.58 -1.44 6.66
C LEU A 871 -9.71 -0.49 7.50
N GLN A 872 -8.39 -0.49 7.34
CA GLN A 872 -7.47 0.26 8.21
C GLN A 872 -7.68 1.77 8.16
N GLU A 873 -7.58 2.39 6.97
CA GLU A 873 -7.71 3.84 6.81
C GLU A 873 -9.08 4.36 7.28
N PRO A 874 -10.21 3.67 6.99
CA PRO A 874 -11.50 4.06 7.57
C PRO A 874 -11.58 3.95 9.09
N LEU A 875 -11.00 2.92 9.71
CA LEU A 875 -11.04 2.71 11.17
C LEU A 875 -10.17 3.70 11.94
N SER A 876 -8.96 4.02 11.44
CA SER A 876 -8.10 5.04 12.08
C SER A 876 -8.76 6.43 12.09
N LYS A 877 -9.55 6.76 11.07
CA LYS A 877 -10.36 7.99 11.04
C LYS A 877 -11.50 8.02 12.04
N ILE A 878 -11.96 6.87 12.53
CA ILE A 878 -13.00 6.79 13.54
C ILE A 878 -12.45 7.22 14.89
N ALA A 879 -11.23 6.79 15.26
CA ALA A 879 -10.61 7.18 16.53
C ALA A 879 -10.54 8.71 16.70
N GLU A 880 -10.07 9.43 15.68
CA GLU A 880 -10.01 10.89 15.69
C GLU A 880 -11.40 11.55 15.85
N LYS A 881 -12.39 11.03 15.12
CA LYS A 881 -13.77 11.56 15.15
C LYS A 881 -14.46 11.32 16.48
N VAL A 882 -14.21 10.17 17.08
CA VAL A 882 -14.78 9.77 18.36
C VAL A 882 -14.15 10.58 19.51
N ALA A 883 -12.83 10.78 19.49
CA ALA A 883 -12.12 11.58 20.48
C ALA A 883 -12.57 13.06 20.46
N THR A 884 -12.90 13.61 19.29
CA THR A 884 -13.32 15.02 19.12
C THR A 884 -14.81 15.27 19.31
N ALA A 885 -15.65 14.23 19.25
CA ALA A 885 -17.10 14.38 19.36
C ALA A 885 -17.57 14.95 20.72
N GLY A 886 -16.71 14.90 21.75
CA GLY A 886 -16.97 15.43 23.09
C GLY A 886 -16.41 16.82 23.39
N THR A 887 -15.60 17.39 22.50
CA THR A 887 -14.90 18.69 22.70
C THR A 887 -15.48 19.83 21.89
N ALA A 888 -16.48 19.56 21.03
CA ALA A 888 -17.13 20.57 20.19
C ALA A 888 -17.83 21.62 21.07
N THR A 889 -17.11 22.68 21.42
CA THR A 889 -17.72 23.95 21.79
C THR A 889 -18.63 24.38 20.66
N SER A 890 -19.91 24.56 20.97
CA SER A 890 -20.92 25.19 20.14
C SER A 890 -20.35 26.34 19.30
N ALA A 891 -20.05 26.07 18.03
CA ALA A 891 -19.86 27.10 17.03
C ALA A 891 -21.26 27.42 16.49
N ASN A 892 -21.86 28.48 17.05
CA ASN A 892 -22.93 29.24 16.41
C ASN A 892 -22.36 30.05 15.24
#